data_AF-A0A6J0BXD8-F1
#
_entry.id   AF-A0A6J0BXD8-F1
#
_cell.length_a   1.000
_cell.length_b   1.000
_cell.length_c   1.000
_cell.angle_alpha   90.00
_cell.angle_beta   90.00
_cell.angle_gamma   90.00
#
_symmetry.space_group_name_H-M   'P 1'
#
loop_
_entity.id
_entity.type
_entity.pdbx_description
1 polymer ?
#
loop_
_entity_poly.entity_id
_entity_poly.type
_entity_poly.pdbx_seq_one_letter_code
_entity_poly.pdbx_strand_id
1 'polypeptide(L)'
;MDPRLHRRQESEKKGSSDLVVEWLNDASMSTSESVKLTNLAKVNEFLIHKEPKLLDLYLDETLQFSLDRSSEVRKLIAGFLEEAGCKQPDLIPRLVQTLARLVGDDASAVIKRALRAAGRILRATLKWISSVAIITTDMELAWTQLSNLKVAIINMIDSDNDGIRTQAVKFLEGVVLLQTYPDPDAPKKPDDFSLEDIPLTLKIARRRKLEEEANHVMDLLIKFHGSPHVSSVNLMTCMGSLALIAKTRPQFMRQVIQALQLLQHDLPPTLSDSQVTSVQKQLKLTLLGLLKHPASIEFAGTMARQLNQLGAREQEIMKAYPKVEDIRKMKKRQQETAAASAAKRAKLEAAIAVEEPEQQPMEIESVKPPELIELSENFISDRLSVEIATELVMDSMAWVPDVMTSVFQREYQPTSTTDINVQRQTIARLLAVQIKQAKAKRVKRETKEEDAVMEDLIKNPTITVAEAKRERKREKDREKEKEAKASLEAHEKSLKMAKNRLKTLKLSEITKPLQRETKEKMLLMAVGRILGAERIAVLGGVAPVRSKILTTLAATFNPYIREAVLRYITEDMRCRLDLALGWLYEEYALLQGFQRRTTLTSKPQEAPHQAYNFLLCTLVSAIDLVPGKDRDVLLSRLYLEAPLITEDAVEALKLVSSDETRGLAPLELLKEMVIRRPTKQLVFLNVLLCHTGHENNTIREAAIEFVVQLYSRPELAKLIEEYAVLYLGFLRLPNPPEIVFGQDRGRPQIDDQWSESTTRACLGLYLALLSEHQDLIYELARVYTSMGADVKRIILRLVEGPVRLLGMSSPQLLSLVENCPKGAETLVTRVIHILTEKSAPSAELVAKVRELYQTRVSDVRFLIPVLNGLTKKEVIAALPKLIKLNPIVVKEVFNRLLGTHNNDSGIPHMSPITPAELLIALHTIDTSKAELKTVIKATSLCFAEKQVYTQETVAVVMQHLMEMTPLPTLLMRTVIQSLALYPRLSGFVMNILQRLILKQVWKQHKVWEGFVKCCERTQPQSFSVILQLPPAQLAEALKMSPGLKAPLLAHVESFAENQKAHIPQSVMDVIQGKMLPVVADEFDIAPPGEYPLELKSEPMDTDPSEPAPPGLD
;
A
#
# COMPACT_ATOMS: atom_id res chain seq x y z
N MET A 1 83.67 -37.53 -27.69
CA MET A 1 82.86 -36.70 -26.77
C MET A 1 82.36 -35.52 -27.56
N ASP A 2 81.07 -35.52 -27.91
CA ASP A 2 80.43 -34.56 -28.81
C ASP A 2 79.76 -33.43 -27.98
N PRO A 3 80.08 -32.13 -28.19
CA PRO A 3 79.64 -31.02 -27.35
C PRO A 3 78.21 -30.57 -27.66
N ARG A 4 77.24 -31.49 -27.52
CA ARG A 4 75.81 -31.26 -27.80
C ARG A 4 74.90 -31.32 -26.57
N LEU A 5 75.46 -31.28 -25.37
CA LEU A 5 74.69 -31.20 -24.13
C LEU A 5 75.23 -30.03 -23.33
N HIS A 6 74.71 -28.83 -23.60
CA HIS A 6 74.57 -27.67 -22.68
C HIS A 6 74.17 -26.44 -23.51
N ARG A 7 72.91 -26.39 -23.95
CA ARG A 7 72.27 -25.13 -24.31
C ARG A 7 70.98 -25.04 -23.52
N ARG A 8 70.93 -24.05 -22.63
CA ARG A 8 69.76 -23.63 -21.85
C ARG A 8 68.52 -23.67 -22.75
N GLN A 9 67.44 -24.30 -22.27
CA GLN A 9 66.10 -24.05 -22.79
C GLN A 9 65.79 -22.56 -22.54
N GLU A 10 65.88 -21.74 -23.58
CA GLU A 10 65.21 -20.44 -23.60
C GLU A 10 63.71 -20.73 -23.59
N SER A 11 63.03 -20.19 -22.58
CA SER A 11 61.59 -20.22 -22.41
C SER A 11 60.88 -19.79 -23.70
N GLU A 12 60.12 -20.70 -24.32
CA GLU A 12 59.16 -20.36 -25.37
C GLU A 12 58.24 -19.25 -24.84
N LYS A 13 58.23 -18.10 -25.53
CA LYS A 13 57.29 -17.01 -25.23
C LYS A 13 55.87 -17.55 -25.45
N LYS A 14 55.10 -17.73 -24.38
CA LYS A 14 53.64 -18.01 -24.46
C LYS A 14 53.01 -17.05 -25.47
N GLY A 15 52.17 -17.57 -26.37
CA GLY A 15 51.46 -16.74 -27.32
C GLY A 15 50.57 -15.74 -26.60
N SER A 16 50.41 -14.54 -27.16
CA SER A 16 49.59 -13.49 -26.55
C SER A 16 48.12 -13.89 -26.35
N SER A 17 47.60 -14.75 -27.24
CA SER A 17 46.29 -15.39 -27.09
C SER A 17 46.23 -16.32 -25.89
N ASP A 18 47.28 -17.11 -25.66
CA ASP A 18 47.33 -18.10 -24.57
C ASP A 18 47.31 -17.42 -23.20
N LEU A 19 47.96 -16.25 -23.08
CA LEU A 19 47.96 -15.46 -21.86
C LEU A 19 46.56 -14.88 -21.53
N VAL A 20 45.83 -14.40 -22.54
CA VAL A 20 44.46 -13.90 -22.34
C VAL A 20 43.52 -15.05 -21.93
N VAL A 21 43.64 -16.21 -22.59
CA VAL A 21 42.87 -17.41 -22.24
C VAL A 21 43.19 -17.89 -20.82
N GLU A 22 44.47 -17.91 -20.43
CA GLU A 22 44.91 -18.25 -19.07
C GLU A 22 44.27 -17.31 -18.04
N TRP A 23 44.34 -15.99 -18.24
CA TRP A 23 43.76 -15.03 -17.30
C TRP A 23 42.23 -15.10 -17.23
N LEU A 24 41.54 -15.31 -18.34
CA LEU A 24 40.09 -15.47 -18.37
C LEU A 24 39.64 -16.78 -17.70
N ASN A 25 40.34 -17.89 -17.93
CA ASN A 25 40.06 -19.16 -17.27
C ASN A 25 40.34 -19.09 -15.77
N ASP A 26 41.45 -18.49 -15.37
CA ASP A 26 41.78 -18.27 -13.96
C ASP A 26 40.75 -17.37 -13.27
N ALA A 27 40.25 -16.34 -13.96
CA ALA A 27 39.18 -15.49 -13.45
C ALA A 27 37.82 -16.21 -13.36
N SER A 28 37.52 -17.11 -14.30
CA SER A 28 36.27 -17.88 -14.32
C SER A 28 36.24 -18.96 -13.23
N MET A 29 37.36 -19.66 -13.02
CA MET A 29 37.47 -20.76 -12.06
C MET A 29 37.72 -20.31 -10.62
N SER A 30 38.30 -19.13 -10.43
CA SER A 30 38.57 -18.60 -9.09
C SER A 30 37.29 -18.13 -8.40
N THR A 31 37.13 -18.47 -7.12
CA THR A 31 36.08 -17.93 -6.25
C THR A 31 36.50 -16.64 -5.53
N SER A 32 37.78 -16.29 -5.61
CA SER A 32 38.34 -15.12 -4.93
C SER A 32 38.19 -13.85 -5.76
N GLU A 33 37.51 -12.84 -5.19
CA GLU A 33 37.25 -11.54 -5.82
C GLU A 33 38.53 -10.81 -6.23
N SER A 34 39.58 -10.84 -5.40
CA SER A 34 40.84 -10.14 -5.68
C SER A 34 41.58 -10.72 -6.90
N VAL A 35 41.51 -12.04 -7.07
CA VAL A 35 42.11 -12.75 -8.21
C VAL A 35 41.35 -12.42 -9.49
N LYS A 36 40.01 -12.44 -9.46
CA LYS A 36 39.16 -12.04 -10.59
C LYS A 36 39.47 -10.63 -11.04
N LEU A 37 39.50 -9.67 -10.12
CA LEU A 37 39.77 -8.27 -10.42
C LEU A 37 41.16 -8.07 -11.03
N THR A 38 42.18 -8.73 -10.46
CA THR A 38 43.57 -8.62 -10.94
C THR A 38 43.71 -9.18 -12.35
N ASN A 39 43.12 -10.36 -12.62
CA ASN A 39 43.23 -11.00 -13.92
C ASN A 39 42.39 -10.28 -14.98
N LEU A 40 41.16 -9.86 -14.67
CA LEU A 40 40.35 -9.06 -15.58
C LEU A 40 40.96 -7.69 -15.87
N ALA A 41 41.64 -7.05 -14.89
CA ALA A 41 42.38 -5.81 -15.15
C ALA A 41 43.54 -6.03 -16.13
N LYS A 42 44.26 -7.16 -16.02
CA LYS A 42 45.31 -7.53 -16.99
C LYS A 42 44.71 -7.79 -18.37
N VAL A 43 43.57 -8.49 -18.44
CA VAL A 43 42.84 -8.73 -19.70
C VAL A 43 42.43 -7.40 -20.34
N ASN A 44 41.86 -6.47 -19.58
CA ASN A 44 41.48 -5.14 -20.07
C ASN A 44 42.69 -4.38 -20.64
N GLU A 45 43.77 -4.27 -19.86
CA GLU A 45 45.01 -3.60 -20.30
C GLU A 45 45.56 -4.24 -21.58
N PHE A 46 45.55 -5.58 -21.65
CA PHE A 46 46.10 -6.31 -22.77
C PHE A 46 45.24 -6.19 -24.03
N LEU A 47 43.93 -6.42 -23.92
CA LEU A 47 42.99 -6.36 -25.05
C LEU A 47 42.79 -4.92 -25.56
N ILE A 48 42.84 -3.91 -24.70
CA ILE A 48 42.55 -2.53 -25.11
C ILE A 48 43.82 -1.74 -25.48
N HIS A 49 44.97 -2.00 -24.86
CA HIS A 49 46.19 -1.21 -25.06
C HIS A 49 47.33 -1.95 -25.77
N LYS A 50 47.54 -3.23 -25.49
CA LYS A 50 48.69 -3.99 -26.05
C LYS A 50 48.37 -4.66 -27.37
N GLU A 51 47.30 -5.44 -27.42
CA GLU A 51 46.90 -6.21 -28.60
C GLU A 51 45.42 -6.03 -28.97
N PRO A 52 45.02 -4.86 -29.52
CA PRO A 52 43.63 -4.56 -29.88
C PRO A 52 42.99 -5.49 -30.91
N LYS A 53 43.78 -6.30 -31.61
CA LYS A 53 43.30 -7.28 -32.59
C LYS A 53 42.63 -8.49 -31.93
N LEU A 54 42.96 -8.77 -30.67
CA LEU A 54 42.38 -9.88 -29.90
C LEU A 54 41.06 -9.48 -29.22
N LEU A 55 40.73 -8.19 -29.18
CA LEU A 55 39.54 -7.69 -28.48
C LEU A 55 38.26 -8.28 -29.04
N ASP A 56 38.12 -8.35 -30.37
CA ASP A 56 36.92 -8.88 -31.02
C ASP A 56 36.72 -10.38 -30.75
N LEU A 57 37.83 -11.13 -30.64
CA LEU A 57 37.85 -12.57 -30.39
C LEU A 57 37.42 -12.93 -28.97
N TYR A 58 37.81 -12.14 -27.97
CA TYR A 58 37.56 -12.41 -26.55
C TYR A 58 36.51 -11.50 -25.92
N LEU A 59 35.75 -10.77 -26.77
CA LEU A 59 34.81 -9.77 -26.28
C LEU A 59 33.70 -10.43 -25.47
N ASP A 60 33.07 -11.48 -26.00
CA ASP A 60 31.89 -12.09 -25.40
C ASP A 60 32.24 -12.79 -24.08
N GLU A 61 33.39 -13.45 -24.01
CA GLU A 61 33.94 -14.06 -22.80
C GLU A 61 34.20 -13.00 -21.71
N THR A 62 34.71 -11.83 -22.10
CA THR A 62 34.93 -10.72 -21.16
C THR A 62 33.60 -10.12 -20.70
N LEU A 63 32.63 -9.98 -21.59
CA LEU A 63 31.30 -9.44 -21.28
C LEU A 63 30.47 -10.37 -20.38
N GLN A 64 30.73 -11.68 -20.38
CA GLN A 64 30.04 -12.64 -19.51
C GLN A 64 30.21 -12.30 -18.01
N PHE A 65 31.34 -11.70 -17.63
CA PHE A 65 31.59 -11.23 -16.26
C PHE A 65 30.69 -10.06 -15.84
N SER A 66 29.90 -9.48 -16.75
CA SER A 66 28.79 -8.57 -16.38
C SER A 66 27.69 -9.26 -15.55
N LEU A 67 27.65 -10.60 -15.53
CA LEU A 67 26.72 -11.41 -14.73
C LEU A 67 27.37 -11.97 -13.46
N ASP A 68 28.62 -11.60 -13.14
CA ASP A 68 29.30 -12.08 -11.94
C ASP A 68 28.60 -11.62 -10.66
N ARG A 69 28.71 -12.40 -9.59
CA ARG A 69 28.11 -12.08 -8.29
C ARG A 69 28.77 -10.86 -7.63
N SER A 70 30.07 -10.65 -7.83
CA SER A 70 30.77 -9.49 -7.26
C SER A 70 30.41 -8.19 -7.98
N SER A 71 29.95 -7.20 -7.21
CA SER A 71 29.68 -5.86 -7.71
C SER A 71 30.95 -5.12 -8.17
N GLU A 72 32.11 -5.41 -7.61
CA GLU A 72 33.39 -4.82 -8.03
C GLU A 72 33.82 -5.35 -9.40
N VAL A 73 33.60 -6.64 -9.67
CA VAL A 73 33.84 -7.24 -10.99
C VAL A 73 32.93 -6.61 -12.05
N ARG A 74 31.62 -6.51 -11.77
CA ARG A 74 30.68 -5.83 -12.69
C ARG A 74 31.03 -4.36 -12.91
N LYS A 75 31.52 -3.67 -11.87
CA LYS A 75 32.03 -2.28 -11.97
C LYS A 75 33.28 -2.19 -12.85
N LEU A 76 34.19 -3.15 -12.79
CA LEU A 76 35.35 -3.23 -13.68
C LEU A 76 34.91 -3.45 -15.13
N ILE A 77 33.91 -4.31 -15.38
CA ILE A 77 33.33 -4.52 -16.71
C ILE A 77 32.67 -3.23 -17.24
N ALA A 78 31.95 -2.47 -16.40
CA ALA A 78 31.44 -1.16 -16.82
C ALA A 78 32.55 -0.20 -17.27
N GLY A 79 33.75 -0.30 -16.68
CA GLY A 79 34.92 0.45 -17.13
C GLY A 79 35.54 -0.07 -18.42
N PHE A 80 35.62 -1.39 -18.57
CA PHE A 80 36.04 -2.03 -19.83
C PHE A 80 35.15 -1.60 -21.00
N LEU A 81 33.82 -1.60 -20.81
CA LEU A 81 32.86 -1.16 -21.83
C LEU A 81 33.15 0.27 -22.31
N GLU A 82 33.43 1.19 -21.38
CA GLU A 82 33.79 2.57 -21.70
C GLU A 82 35.05 2.64 -22.56
N GLU A 83 36.12 2.00 -22.12
CA GLU A 83 37.42 2.08 -22.78
C GLU A 83 37.42 1.38 -24.15
N ALA A 84 36.82 0.19 -24.23
CA ALA A 84 36.67 -0.57 -25.46
C ALA A 84 35.86 0.21 -26.50
N GLY A 85 34.67 0.71 -26.11
CA GLY A 85 33.80 1.45 -27.02
C GLY A 85 34.35 2.83 -27.43
N CYS A 86 35.15 3.48 -26.58
CA CYS A 86 35.80 4.74 -26.97
C CYS A 86 36.97 4.53 -27.95
N LYS A 87 37.72 3.42 -27.85
CA LYS A 87 38.85 3.14 -28.76
C LYS A 87 38.43 2.44 -30.05
N GLN A 88 37.46 1.54 -29.99
CA GLN A 88 36.92 0.81 -31.15
C GLN A 88 35.39 0.98 -31.19
N PRO A 89 34.90 2.11 -31.77
CA PRO A 89 33.47 2.39 -31.84
C PRO A 89 32.64 1.35 -32.59
N ASP A 90 33.25 0.59 -33.50
CA ASP A 90 32.57 -0.46 -34.27
C ASP A 90 32.02 -1.59 -33.38
N LEU A 91 32.55 -1.76 -32.16
CA LEU A 91 32.07 -2.74 -31.19
C LEU A 91 30.83 -2.27 -30.41
N ILE A 92 30.53 -0.97 -30.41
CA ILE A 92 29.43 -0.37 -29.61
C ILE A 92 28.08 -1.09 -29.79
N PRO A 93 27.64 -1.52 -30.98
CA PRO A 93 26.39 -2.28 -31.13
C PRO A 93 26.31 -3.53 -30.24
N ARG A 94 27.44 -4.21 -29.98
CA ARG A 94 27.53 -5.38 -29.09
C ARG A 94 27.65 -5.00 -27.61
N LEU A 95 28.16 -3.80 -27.30
CA LEU A 95 28.39 -3.33 -25.94
C LEU A 95 27.14 -2.72 -25.28
N VAL A 96 26.29 -2.04 -26.06
CA VAL A 96 25.21 -1.18 -25.54
C VAL A 96 24.19 -1.99 -24.72
N GLN A 97 23.87 -3.22 -25.12
CA GLN A 97 22.93 -4.06 -24.38
C GLN A 97 23.47 -4.43 -22.99
N THR A 98 24.75 -4.76 -22.88
CA THR A 98 25.40 -5.05 -21.59
C THR A 98 25.51 -3.79 -20.74
N LEU A 99 25.81 -2.64 -21.36
CA LEU A 99 25.82 -1.35 -20.66
C LEU A 99 24.43 -1.00 -20.11
N ALA A 100 23.37 -1.19 -20.90
CA ALA A 100 22.00 -0.95 -20.47
C ALA A 100 21.61 -1.85 -19.29
N ARG A 101 22.04 -3.12 -19.29
CA ARG A 101 21.86 -4.03 -18.15
C ARG A 101 22.55 -3.49 -16.88
N LEU A 102 23.80 -3.04 -16.99
CA LEU A 102 24.57 -2.52 -15.83
C LEU A 102 24.03 -1.19 -15.30
N VAL A 103 23.32 -0.41 -16.13
CA VAL A 103 22.58 0.79 -15.68
C VAL A 103 21.36 0.41 -14.84
N GLY A 104 20.78 -0.78 -15.05
CA GLY A 104 19.71 -1.36 -14.23
C GLY A 104 20.17 -2.38 -13.19
N ASP A 105 21.43 -2.34 -12.75
CA ASP A 105 21.99 -3.26 -11.75
C ASP A 105 21.44 -3.00 -10.33
N ASP A 106 21.42 -4.00 -9.47
CA ASP A 106 20.97 -3.82 -8.07
C ASP A 106 21.97 -3.00 -7.23
N ALA A 107 23.26 -3.02 -7.58
CA ALA A 107 24.30 -2.33 -6.82
C ALA A 107 24.49 -0.88 -7.30
N SER A 108 24.19 0.08 -6.43
CA SER A 108 24.34 1.52 -6.74
C SER A 108 25.75 1.93 -7.19
N ALA A 109 26.81 1.23 -6.74
CA ALA A 109 28.18 1.48 -7.17
C ALA A 109 28.41 1.13 -8.64
N VAL A 110 27.79 0.05 -9.13
CA VAL A 110 27.85 -0.40 -10.53
C VAL A 110 27.07 0.58 -11.40
N ILE A 111 25.84 0.92 -11.00
CA ILE A 111 24.99 1.90 -11.71
C ILE A 111 25.75 3.22 -11.88
N LYS A 112 26.34 3.77 -10.80
CA LYS A 112 27.12 5.02 -10.87
C LYS A 112 28.29 4.94 -11.85
N ARG A 113 28.97 3.80 -11.97
CA ARG A 113 30.06 3.60 -12.93
C ARG A 113 29.55 3.44 -14.36
N ALA A 114 28.42 2.74 -14.54
CA ALA A 114 27.77 2.53 -15.83
C ALA A 114 27.21 3.84 -16.40
N LEU A 115 26.65 4.73 -15.58
CA LEU A 115 26.21 6.07 -15.99
C LEU A 115 27.35 6.93 -16.54
N ARG A 116 28.54 6.87 -15.91
CA ARG A 116 29.74 7.54 -16.42
C ARG A 116 30.17 6.98 -17.78
N ALA A 117 30.19 5.66 -17.91
CA ALA A 117 30.50 4.97 -19.15
C ALA A 117 29.51 5.35 -20.27
N ALA A 118 28.20 5.39 -19.97
CA ALA A 118 27.16 5.76 -20.93
C ALA A 118 27.35 7.16 -21.51
N GLY A 119 27.78 8.14 -20.71
CA GLY A 119 28.04 9.49 -21.21
C GLY A 119 29.20 9.54 -22.22
N ARG A 120 30.24 8.73 -21.98
CA ARG A 120 31.40 8.61 -22.87
C ARG A 120 31.07 7.85 -24.15
N ILE A 121 30.33 6.74 -24.02
CA ILE A 121 29.84 5.96 -25.17
C ILE A 121 28.89 6.79 -26.02
N LEU A 122 28.01 7.61 -25.44
CA LEU A 122 27.16 8.54 -26.20
C LEU A 122 27.97 9.49 -27.08
N ARG A 123 29.03 10.09 -26.54
CA ARG A 123 29.96 10.93 -27.31
C ARG A 123 30.65 10.13 -28.42
N ALA A 124 31.19 8.96 -28.10
CA ALA A 124 31.90 8.10 -29.04
C ALA A 124 31.00 7.68 -30.22
N THR A 125 29.77 7.24 -29.93
CA THR A 125 28.78 6.86 -30.94
C THR A 125 28.42 8.04 -31.84
N LEU A 126 28.12 9.21 -31.28
CA LEU A 126 27.79 10.40 -32.08
C LEU A 126 28.94 10.81 -33.01
N LYS A 127 30.18 10.77 -32.51
CA LYS A 127 31.38 11.06 -33.30
C LYS A 127 31.59 10.02 -34.41
N TRP A 128 31.40 8.75 -34.10
CA TRP A 128 31.51 7.63 -35.05
C TRP A 128 30.48 7.73 -36.18
N ILE A 129 29.19 7.80 -35.86
CA ILE A 129 28.12 7.88 -36.89
C ILE A 129 28.20 9.17 -37.72
N SER A 130 28.77 10.25 -37.17
CA SER A 130 28.95 11.52 -37.88
C SER A 130 30.16 11.52 -38.83
N SER A 131 31.11 10.61 -38.63
CA SER A 131 32.35 10.53 -39.42
C SER A 131 32.24 9.66 -40.68
N VAL A 132 31.24 8.78 -40.75
CA VAL A 132 31.09 7.80 -41.84
C VAL A 132 30.15 8.32 -42.94
N ALA A 133 30.50 8.07 -44.19
CA ALA A 133 29.71 8.52 -45.35
C ALA A 133 28.41 7.72 -45.58
N ILE A 134 28.39 6.44 -45.21
CA ILE A 134 27.25 5.52 -45.35
C ILE A 134 26.93 4.91 -43.99
N ILE A 135 25.67 4.98 -43.58
CA ILE A 135 25.20 4.42 -42.31
C ILE A 135 24.90 2.93 -42.51
N THR A 136 25.46 2.06 -41.68
CA THR A 136 25.16 0.62 -41.66
C THR A 136 23.98 0.32 -40.73
N THR A 137 23.34 -0.84 -40.91
CA THR A 137 22.25 -1.31 -40.02
C THR A 137 22.68 -1.38 -38.56
N ASP A 138 23.94 -1.77 -38.30
CA ASP A 138 24.47 -1.90 -36.94
C ASP A 138 24.65 -0.53 -36.27
N MET A 139 25.01 0.50 -37.04
CA MET A 139 25.04 1.89 -36.57
C MET A 139 23.65 2.39 -36.19
N GLU A 140 22.62 2.07 -37.00
CA GLU A 140 21.23 2.44 -36.69
C GLU A 140 20.74 1.74 -35.43
N LEU A 141 21.05 0.46 -35.28
CA LEU A 141 20.72 -0.33 -34.10
C LEU A 141 21.40 0.23 -32.84
N ALA A 142 22.71 0.50 -32.89
CA ALA A 142 23.45 1.08 -31.79
C ALA A 142 22.89 2.44 -31.37
N TRP A 143 22.59 3.31 -32.34
CA TRP A 143 22.00 4.62 -32.06
C TRP A 143 20.61 4.53 -31.43
N THR A 144 19.79 3.57 -31.89
CA THR A 144 18.45 3.31 -31.35
C THR A 144 18.52 2.82 -29.91
N GLN A 145 19.36 1.81 -29.63
CA GLN A 145 19.54 1.28 -28.29
C GLN A 145 20.10 2.33 -27.33
N LEU A 146 21.06 3.14 -27.79
CA LEU A 146 21.64 4.21 -26.99
C LEU A 146 20.66 5.35 -26.75
N SER A 147 19.76 5.62 -27.70
CA SER A 147 18.67 6.58 -27.51
C SER A 147 17.67 6.10 -26.45
N ASN A 148 17.35 4.81 -26.42
CA ASN A 148 16.52 4.22 -25.37
C ASN A 148 17.23 4.29 -24.01
N LEU A 149 18.54 4.00 -23.98
CA LEU A 149 19.36 4.11 -22.76
C LEU A 149 19.41 5.56 -22.25
N LYS A 150 19.53 6.56 -23.14
CA LYS A 150 19.44 7.98 -22.76
C LYS A 150 18.14 8.30 -22.02
N VAL A 151 17.00 7.86 -22.56
CA VAL A 151 15.68 8.09 -21.94
C VAL A 151 15.61 7.42 -20.57
N ALA A 152 16.11 6.18 -20.44
CA ALA A 152 16.18 5.50 -19.15
C ALA A 152 17.00 6.29 -18.12
N ILE A 153 18.18 6.80 -18.51
CA ILE A 153 19.06 7.59 -17.63
C ILE A 153 18.44 8.94 -17.25
N ILE A 154 17.71 9.60 -18.17
CA ILE A 154 17.00 10.85 -17.89
C ILE A 154 16.03 10.66 -16.71
N ASN A 155 15.30 9.55 -16.67
CA ASN A 155 14.37 9.24 -15.60
C ASN A 155 15.07 8.92 -14.26
N MET A 156 16.37 8.63 -14.26
CA MET A 156 17.13 8.36 -13.02
C MET A 156 17.47 9.62 -12.24
N ILE A 157 17.12 10.82 -12.75
CA ILE A 157 17.21 12.06 -11.99
C ILE A 157 16.28 12.04 -10.75
N ASP A 158 15.21 11.25 -10.81
CA ASP A 158 14.23 11.03 -9.73
C ASP A 158 14.50 9.76 -8.92
N SER A 159 15.68 9.13 -9.07
CA SER A 159 16.06 7.94 -8.29
C SER A 159 16.13 8.24 -6.80
N ASP A 160 15.77 7.27 -5.94
CA ASP A 160 15.87 7.41 -4.48
C ASP A 160 17.32 7.51 -3.99
N ASN A 161 18.30 7.00 -4.75
CA ASN A 161 19.71 7.04 -4.36
C ASN A 161 20.37 8.36 -4.74
N ASP A 162 20.85 9.09 -3.73
CA ASP A 162 21.46 10.41 -3.90
C ASP A 162 22.65 10.43 -4.87
N GLY A 163 23.51 9.40 -4.80
CA GLY A 163 24.69 9.29 -5.65
C GLY A 163 24.36 8.93 -7.10
N ILE A 164 23.25 8.24 -7.35
CA ILE A 164 22.75 7.97 -8.71
C ILE A 164 22.27 9.28 -9.33
N ARG A 165 21.45 10.06 -8.60
CA ARG A 165 21.00 11.39 -9.05
C ARG A 165 22.18 12.30 -9.40
N THR A 166 23.27 12.27 -8.61
CA THR A 166 24.49 13.04 -8.91
C THR A 166 25.11 12.65 -10.25
N GLN A 167 25.19 11.35 -10.55
CA GLN A 167 25.73 10.88 -11.82
C GLN A 167 24.76 11.13 -12.99
N ALA A 168 23.46 11.02 -12.77
CA ALA A 168 22.45 11.38 -13.76
C ALA A 168 22.57 12.86 -14.17
N VAL A 169 22.69 13.78 -13.20
CA VAL A 169 22.93 15.22 -13.47
C VAL A 169 24.16 15.43 -14.35
N LYS A 170 25.27 14.72 -14.09
CA LYS A 170 26.49 14.80 -14.93
C LYS A 170 26.32 14.20 -16.31
N PHE A 171 25.53 13.14 -16.46
CA PHE A 171 25.18 12.61 -17.76
C PHE A 171 24.35 13.62 -18.56
N LEU A 172 23.32 14.21 -17.94
CA LEU A 172 22.46 15.23 -18.56
C LEU A 172 23.23 16.50 -18.96
N GLU A 173 24.17 16.94 -18.13
CA GLU A 173 25.14 17.99 -18.50
C GLU A 173 25.84 17.64 -19.82
N GLY A 174 26.37 16.41 -19.94
CA GLY A 174 27.00 15.93 -21.16
C GLY A 174 26.07 15.91 -22.37
N VAL A 175 24.82 15.49 -22.19
CA VAL A 175 23.80 15.47 -23.25
C VAL A 175 23.56 16.87 -23.80
N VAL A 176 23.33 17.86 -22.93
CA VAL A 176 23.11 19.27 -23.35
C VAL A 176 24.33 19.79 -24.10
N LEU A 177 25.53 19.53 -23.61
CA LEU A 177 26.78 20.00 -24.25
C LEU A 177 27.00 19.38 -25.64
N LEU A 178 26.74 18.07 -25.80
CA LEU A 178 26.90 17.36 -27.07
C LEU A 178 25.85 17.77 -28.11
N GLN A 179 24.63 18.08 -27.65
CA GLN A 179 23.46 18.28 -28.49
C GLN A 179 23.05 19.76 -28.61
N THR A 180 23.97 20.70 -28.38
CA THR A 180 23.77 22.13 -28.63
C THR A 180 24.96 22.77 -29.35
N TYR A 181 24.76 23.95 -29.93
CA TYR A 181 25.81 24.67 -30.64
C TYR A 181 26.75 25.38 -29.65
N PRO A 182 28.09 25.27 -29.83
CA PRO A 182 29.06 25.97 -29.00
C PRO A 182 29.02 27.48 -29.26
N ASP A 183 29.59 28.26 -28.35
CA ASP A 183 29.90 29.67 -28.64
C ASP A 183 30.96 29.74 -29.76
N PRO A 184 30.73 30.48 -30.86
CA PRO A 184 31.70 30.65 -31.94
C PRO A 184 33.07 31.19 -31.49
N ASP A 185 33.13 31.88 -30.35
CA ASP A 185 34.35 32.44 -29.75
C ASP A 185 34.99 31.56 -28.66
N ALA A 186 34.37 30.43 -28.31
CA ALA A 186 34.97 29.51 -27.35
C ALA A 186 36.23 28.86 -27.97
N PRO A 187 37.36 28.81 -27.24
CA PRO A 187 38.55 28.11 -27.72
C PRO A 187 38.22 26.63 -27.90
N LYS A 188 38.32 26.13 -29.15
CA LYS A 188 38.08 24.72 -29.47
C LYS A 188 39.06 23.85 -28.69
N LYS A 189 38.54 23.07 -27.75
CA LYS A 189 39.32 22.05 -27.05
C LYS A 189 39.55 20.87 -27.99
N PRO A 190 40.69 20.16 -27.90
CA PRO A 190 41.04 19.07 -28.82
C PRO A 190 40.07 17.88 -28.81
N ASP A 191 39.19 17.75 -27.81
CA ASP A 191 38.17 16.69 -27.70
C ASP A 191 36.74 17.25 -27.62
N ASP A 192 36.52 18.49 -28.09
CA ASP A 192 35.18 19.09 -28.12
C ASP A 192 34.35 18.51 -29.28
N PHE A 193 33.06 18.25 -29.02
CA PHE A 193 32.12 17.71 -30.00
C PHE A 193 30.74 18.30 -29.74
N SER A 194 30.06 18.75 -30.79
CA SER A 194 28.81 19.51 -30.72
C SER A 194 27.91 19.26 -31.93
N LEU A 195 26.76 19.95 -31.99
CA LEU A 195 25.89 19.88 -33.18
C LEU A 195 26.54 20.41 -34.46
N GLU A 196 27.57 21.25 -34.38
CA GLU A 196 28.29 21.74 -35.57
C GLU A 196 28.98 20.61 -36.32
N ASP A 197 29.44 19.59 -35.59
CA ASP A 197 30.23 18.48 -36.10
C ASP A 197 29.38 17.36 -36.72
N ILE A 198 28.05 17.42 -36.58
CA ILE A 198 27.11 16.40 -37.10
C ILE A 198 26.68 16.77 -38.52
N PRO A 199 26.93 16.00 -39.58
CA PRO A 199 26.52 16.37 -40.94
C PRO A 199 24.99 16.59 -41.09
N LEU A 200 24.58 17.60 -41.87
CA LEU A 200 23.15 17.84 -42.16
C LEU A 200 22.49 16.69 -42.94
N THR A 201 23.29 15.86 -43.61
CA THR A 201 22.85 14.66 -44.35
C THR A 201 22.53 13.48 -43.43
N LEU A 202 22.94 13.53 -42.15
CA LEU A 202 22.74 12.43 -41.20
C LEU A 202 21.27 12.35 -40.75
N LYS A 203 20.54 11.34 -41.26
CA LYS A 203 19.10 11.18 -40.99
C LYS A 203 18.78 10.55 -39.63
N ILE A 204 19.65 9.68 -39.11
CA ILE A 204 19.40 8.94 -37.85
C ILE A 204 19.51 9.84 -36.61
N ALA A 205 20.38 10.85 -36.64
CA ALA A 205 20.63 11.78 -35.55
C ALA A 205 20.52 13.24 -36.07
N ARG A 206 19.28 13.65 -36.39
CA ARG A 206 19.00 14.99 -36.95
C ARG A 206 19.29 16.10 -35.94
N ARG A 207 20.13 17.09 -36.31
CA ARG A 207 20.50 18.24 -35.46
C ARG A 207 19.32 18.86 -34.71
N ARG A 208 18.24 19.18 -35.43
CA ARG A 208 17.03 19.78 -34.83
C ARG A 208 16.40 18.93 -33.73
N LYS A 209 16.31 17.61 -33.93
CA LYS A 209 15.73 16.70 -32.93
C LYS A 209 16.64 16.60 -31.69
N LEU A 210 17.94 16.55 -31.89
CA LEU A 210 18.93 16.54 -30.81
C LEU A 210 18.88 17.85 -30.01
N GLU A 211 18.73 18.99 -30.70
CA GLU A 211 18.60 20.30 -30.07
C GLU A 211 17.31 20.44 -29.25
N GLU A 212 16.17 19.97 -29.80
CA GLU A 212 14.89 19.91 -29.06
C GLU A 212 15.01 19.03 -27.80
N GLU A 213 15.67 17.87 -27.91
CA GLU A 213 15.97 16.98 -26.77
C GLU A 213 16.85 17.67 -25.72
N ALA A 214 17.92 18.37 -26.15
CA ALA A 214 18.81 19.08 -25.26
C ALA A 214 18.12 20.22 -24.50
N ASN A 215 17.23 20.97 -25.16
CA ASN A 215 16.45 22.01 -24.52
C ASN A 215 15.51 21.43 -23.44
N HIS A 216 14.90 20.28 -23.71
CA HIS A 216 14.08 19.59 -22.71
C HIS A 216 14.91 19.12 -21.51
N VAL A 217 16.10 18.57 -21.75
CA VAL A 217 17.04 18.17 -20.68
C VAL A 217 17.50 19.39 -19.87
N MET A 218 17.73 20.52 -20.52
CA MET A 218 18.08 21.77 -19.84
C MET A 218 16.96 22.25 -18.91
N ASP A 219 15.70 22.23 -19.38
CA ASP A 219 14.54 22.58 -18.54
C ASP A 219 14.41 21.63 -17.34
N LEU A 220 14.69 20.33 -17.55
CA LEU A 220 14.68 19.34 -16.47
C LEU A 220 15.77 19.62 -15.41
N LEU A 221 16.99 19.98 -15.83
CA LEU A 221 18.06 20.38 -14.90
C LEU A 221 17.69 21.63 -14.10
N ILE A 222 17.06 22.63 -14.73
CA ILE A 222 16.60 23.85 -14.03
C ILE A 222 15.50 23.52 -13.02
N LYS A 223 14.53 22.66 -13.38
CA LYS A 223 13.48 22.20 -12.46
C LYS A 223 14.07 21.43 -11.27
N PHE A 224 15.02 20.52 -11.53
CA PHE A 224 15.70 19.77 -10.49
C PHE A 224 16.47 20.67 -9.51
N HIS A 225 17.16 21.70 -10.04
CA HIS A 225 17.85 22.71 -9.24
C HIS A 225 16.92 23.50 -8.32
N GLY A 226 15.68 23.76 -8.75
CA GLY A 226 14.67 24.49 -7.97
C GLY A 226 13.75 23.62 -7.10
N SER A 227 14.03 22.33 -6.96
CA SER A 227 13.17 21.41 -6.20
C SER A 227 13.29 21.65 -4.68
N PRO A 228 12.18 21.65 -3.91
CA PRO A 228 12.21 21.89 -2.47
C PRO A 228 12.84 20.75 -1.66
N HIS A 229 13.05 19.58 -2.26
CA HIS A 229 13.57 18.38 -1.58
C HIS A 229 14.92 17.92 -2.14
N VAL A 230 15.59 18.73 -2.96
CA VAL A 230 16.92 18.40 -3.49
C VAL A 230 17.97 18.37 -2.37
N SER A 231 18.84 17.37 -2.38
CA SER A 231 19.94 17.29 -1.40
C SER A 231 21.02 18.34 -1.67
N SER A 232 21.79 18.71 -0.64
CA SER A 232 22.89 19.67 -0.76
C SER A 232 23.93 19.29 -1.82
N VAL A 233 24.32 18.01 -1.89
CA VAL A 233 25.31 17.50 -2.86
C VAL A 233 24.78 17.57 -4.28
N ASN A 234 23.53 17.17 -4.50
CA ASN A 234 22.90 17.21 -5.82
C ASN A 234 22.64 18.64 -6.28
N LEU A 235 22.22 19.52 -5.38
CA LEU A 235 22.03 20.95 -5.65
C LEU A 235 23.34 21.62 -6.08
N MET A 236 24.43 21.42 -5.32
CA MET A 236 25.75 21.96 -5.67
C MET A 236 26.28 21.37 -6.98
N THR A 237 26.06 20.07 -7.23
CA THR A 237 26.46 19.42 -8.48
C THR A 237 25.70 19.99 -9.67
N CYS A 238 24.38 20.14 -9.54
CA CYS A 238 23.51 20.70 -10.58
C CYS A 238 23.84 22.18 -10.83
N MET A 239 24.07 22.96 -9.79
CA MET A 239 24.53 24.35 -9.89
C MET A 239 25.84 24.46 -10.67
N GLY A 240 26.81 23.59 -10.38
CA GLY A 240 28.06 23.50 -11.14
C GLY A 240 27.85 23.10 -12.61
N SER A 241 26.94 22.17 -12.86
CA SER A 241 26.55 21.73 -14.21
C SER A 241 25.89 22.83 -15.04
N LEU A 242 24.90 23.52 -14.48
CA LEU A 242 24.24 24.67 -15.11
C LEU A 242 25.24 25.79 -15.42
N ALA A 243 26.18 26.06 -14.51
CA ALA A 243 27.21 27.05 -14.73
C ALA A 243 28.20 26.66 -15.83
N LEU A 244 28.56 25.38 -15.95
CA LEU A 244 29.38 24.90 -17.05
C LEU A 244 28.65 25.03 -18.38
N ILE A 245 27.39 24.62 -18.44
CA ILE A 245 26.53 24.76 -19.62
C ILE A 245 26.44 26.23 -20.03
N ALA A 246 26.12 27.15 -19.11
CA ALA A 246 26.03 28.58 -19.43
C ALA A 246 27.34 29.18 -19.97
N LYS A 247 28.51 28.75 -19.46
CA LYS A 247 29.82 29.21 -19.93
C LYS A 247 30.20 28.68 -21.30
N THR A 248 29.75 27.47 -21.63
CA THR A 248 30.11 26.78 -22.89
C THR A 248 29.05 26.96 -23.96
N ARG A 249 27.80 27.28 -23.56
CA ARG A 249 26.59 27.45 -24.36
C ARG A 249 25.85 28.71 -23.87
N PRO A 250 26.33 29.93 -24.22
CA PRO A 250 25.79 31.19 -23.70
C PRO A 250 24.31 31.45 -23.99
N GLN A 251 23.71 30.74 -24.95
CA GLN A 251 22.26 30.77 -25.19
C GLN A 251 21.43 30.45 -23.94
N PHE A 252 21.97 29.67 -23.00
CA PHE A 252 21.32 29.33 -21.74
C PHE A 252 21.67 30.27 -20.58
N MET A 253 22.54 31.26 -20.79
CA MET A 253 23.04 32.17 -19.75
C MET A 253 21.90 32.85 -18.97
N ARG A 254 20.90 33.37 -19.68
CA ARG A 254 19.73 34.02 -19.07
C ARG A 254 18.97 33.08 -18.13
N GLN A 255 18.64 31.87 -18.60
CA GLN A 255 17.89 30.89 -17.83
C GLN A 255 18.65 30.44 -16.58
N VAL A 256 19.97 30.21 -16.71
CA VAL A 256 20.81 29.81 -15.57
C VAL A 256 20.90 30.93 -14.53
N ILE A 257 21.12 32.18 -14.93
CA ILE A 257 21.18 33.30 -13.97
C ILE A 257 19.85 33.48 -13.23
N GLN A 258 18.72 33.32 -13.93
CA GLN A 258 17.39 33.35 -13.29
C GLN A 258 17.20 32.18 -12.31
N ALA A 259 17.65 30.97 -12.64
CA ALA A 259 17.59 29.83 -11.73
C ALA A 259 18.44 30.04 -10.46
N LEU A 260 19.63 30.62 -10.59
CA LEU A 260 20.50 30.98 -9.46
C LEU A 260 19.89 32.11 -8.60
N GLN A 261 19.16 33.04 -9.21
CA GLN A 261 18.39 34.08 -8.51
C GLN A 261 17.27 33.51 -7.65
N LEU A 262 16.47 32.62 -8.22
CA LEU A 262 15.38 31.98 -7.50
C LEU A 262 15.91 31.20 -6.29
N LEU A 263 16.98 30.42 -6.47
CA LEU A 263 17.58 29.66 -5.37
C LEU A 263 18.08 30.55 -4.22
N GLN A 264 18.59 31.75 -4.51
CA GLN A 264 19.05 32.67 -3.47
C GLN A 264 17.89 33.17 -2.59
N HIS A 265 16.72 33.36 -3.18
CA HIS A 265 15.52 33.84 -2.48
C HIS A 265 14.74 32.73 -1.80
N ASP A 266 14.80 31.51 -2.35
CA ASP A 266 14.03 30.35 -1.91
C ASP A 266 14.96 29.12 -1.81
N LEU A 267 15.70 29.05 -0.71
CA LEU A 267 16.56 27.91 -0.40
C LEU A 267 15.71 26.72 0.07
N PRO A 268 16.01 25.48 -0.37
CA PRO A 268 15.24 24.32 0.04
C PRO A 268 15.19 24.17 1.58
N PRO A 269 13.99 24.03 2.19
CA PRO A 269 13.83 24.01 3.64
C PRO A 269 14.38 22.73 4.30
N THR A 270 14.75 21.73 3.50
CA THR A 270 15.30 20.45 3.96
C THR A 270 16.80 20.51 4.28
N LEU A 271 17.48 21.62 3.98
CA LEU A 271 18.91 21.79 4.20
C LEU A 271 19.21 22.21 5.63
N SER A 272 20.22 21.60 6.26
CA SER A 272 20.73 22.07 7.56
C SER A 272 21.48 23.40 7.43
N ASP A 273 21.66 24.15 8.52
CA ASP A 273 22.38 25.44 8.50
C ASP A 273 23.80 25.34 7.92
N SER A 274 24.50 24.24 8.23
CA SER A 274 25.83 23.93 7.68
C SER A 274 25.79 23.68 6.16
N GLN A 275 24.73 23.03 5.67
CA GLN A 275 24.50 22.79 4.24
C GLN A 275 24.07 24.06 3.52
N VAL A 276 23.21 24.89 4.12
CA VAL A 276 22.83 26.21 3.59
C VAL A 276 24.07 27.08 3.40
N THR A 277 24.95 27.14 4.40
CA THR A 277 26.22 27.87 4.31
C THR A 277 27.10 27.35 3.17
N SER A 278 27.15 26.03 2.99
CA SER A 278 27.92 25.39 1.90
C SER A 278 27.34 25.72 0.52
N VAL A 279 26.01 25.67 0.37
CA VAL A 279 25.29 26.00 -0.86
C VAL A 279 25.45 27.49 -1.20
N GLN A 280 25.31 28.39 -0.22
CA GLN A 280 25.52 29.84 -0.40
C GLN A 280 26.96 30.16 -0.81
N LYS A 281 27.95 29.50 -0.19
CA LYS A 281 29.37 29.63 -0.60
C LYS A 281 29.58 29.16 -2.04
N GLN A 282 28.99 28.02 -2.41
CA GLN A 282 29.06 27.50 -3.77
C GLN A 282 28.34 28.41 -4.77
N LEU A 283 27.21 29.00 -4.40
CA LEU A 283 26.45 29.97 -5.19
C LEU A 283 27.27 31.23 -5.44
N LYS A 284 27.91 31.80 -4.40
CA LYS A 284 28.83 32.95 -4.52
C LYS A 284 29.96 32.64 -5.52
N LEU A 285 30.63 31.50 -5.36
CA LEU A 285 31.71 31.08 -6.27
C LEU A 285 31.22 30.91 -7.71
N THR A 286 30.03 30.34 -7.88
CA THR A 286 29.43 30.07 -9.19
C THR A 286 29.06 31.36 -9.91
N LEU A 287 28.41 32.31 -9.21
CA LEU A 287 28.06 33.63 -9.74
C LEU A 287 29.31 34.45 -10.11
N LEU A 288 30.34 34.47 -9.26
CA LEU A 288 31.63 35.10 -9.58
C LEU A 288 32.27 34.47 -10.83
N GLY A 289 32.17 33.15 -10.96
CA GLY A 289 32.67 32.42 -12.11
C GLY A 289 31.91 32.73 -13.41
N LEU A 290 30.61 32.97 -13.34
CA LEU A 290 29.76 33.34 -14.49
C LEU A 290 29.95 34.80 -14.89
N LEU A 291 30.15 35.70 -13.93
CA LEU A 291 30.33 37.15 -14.19
C LEU A 291 31.57 37.45 -15.04
N LYS A 292 32.59 36.58 -14.97
CA LYS A 292 33.80 36.65 -15.81
C LYS A 292 33.52 36.46 -17.29
N HIS A 293 32.39 35.82 -17.64
CA HIS A 293 32.06 35.52 -19.02
C HIS A 293 31.48 36.76 -19.73
N PRO A 294 31.94 37.13 -20.94
CA PRO A 294 31.43 38.32 -21.65
C PRO A 294 29.91 38.34 -21.85
N ALA A 295 29.30 37.18 -22.12
CA ALA A 295 27.84 37.05 -22.29
C ALA A 295 27.02 37.33 -21.01
N SER A 296 27.65 37.42 -19.84
CA SER A 296 26.96 37.77 -18.58
C SER A 296 26.75 39.27 -18.39
N ILE A 297 27.32 40.12 -19.25
CA ILE A 297 27.35 41.57 -19.07
C ILE A 297 25.95 42.20 -18.96
N GLU A 298 24.95 41.67 -19.68
CA GLU A 298 23.56 42.11 -19.61
C GLU A 298 22.94 41.92 -18.22
N PHE A 299 23.49 41.00 -17.43
CA PHE A 299 23.00 40.64 -16.10
C PHE A 299 23.93 41.13 -14.98
N ALA A 300 25.05 41.77 -15.31
CA ALA A 300 26.12 42.10 -14.38
C ALA A 300 25.63 42.95 -13.18
N GLY A 301 24.74 43.92 -13.41
CA GLY A 301 24.18 44.74 -12.33
C GLY A 301 23.30 43.95 -11.35
N THR A 302 22.57 42.94 -11.84
CA THR A 302 21.77 42.06 -10.97
C THR A 302 22.67 41.05 -10.24
N MET A 303 23.64 40.46 -10.94
CA MET A 303 24.61 39.56 -10.33
C MET A 303 25.46 40.25 -9.26
N ALA A 304 25.87 41.51 -9.46
CA ALA A 304 26.61 42.28 -8.47
C ALA A 304 25.80 42.50 -7.18
N ARG A 305 24.50 42.84 -7.29
CA ARG A 305 23.60 42.96 -6.13
C ARG A 305 23.48 41.64 -5.37
N GLN A 306 23.32 40.53 -6.08
CA GLN A 306 23.25 39.20 -5.49
C GLN A 306 24.54 38.79 -4.79
N LEU A 307 25.69 39.07 -5.41
CA LEU A 307 27.00 38.79 -4.85
C LEU A 307 27.26 39.60 -3.58
N ASN A 308 26.84 40.86 -3.53
CA ASN A 308 26.89 41.68 -2.31
C ASN A 308 26.06 41.07 -1.17
N GLN A 309 24.84 40.59 -1.47
CA GLN A 309 23.99 39.90 -0.49
C GLN A 309 24.62 38.59 0.03
N LEU A 310 25.44 37.91 -0.79
CA LEU A 310 26.20 36.71 -0.39
C LEU A 310 27.55 37.04 0.28
N GLY A 311 27.83 38.31 0.60
CA GLY A 311 29.07 38.74 1.26
C GLY A 311 30.30 38.73 0.34
N ALA A 312 30.13 38.98 -0.96
CA ALA A 312 31.26 39.31 -1.85
C ALA A 312 31.76 40.73 -1.60
N ARG A 313 33.08 40.91 -1.57
CA ARG A 313 33.68 42.25 -1.46
C ARG A 313 33.58 42.96 -2.81
N GLU A 314 33.41 44.28 -2.80
CA GLU A 314 33.33 45.07 -4.04
C GLU A 314 34.55 44.87 -4.96
N GLN A 315 35.75 44.73 -4.38
CA GLN A 315 36.97 44.40 -5.11
C GLN A 315 36.94 43.00 -5.78
N GLU A 316 36.26 42.01 -5.19
CA GLU A 316 36.10 40.67 -5.76
C GLU A 316 35.16 40.72 -6.98
N ILE A 317 34.09 41.51 -6.89
CA ILE A 317 33.12 41.71 -7.96
C ILE A 317 33.78 42.48 -9.12
N MET A 318 34.48 43.57 -8.85
CA MET A 318 35.19 44.37 -9.87
C MET A 318 36.24 43.54 -10.63
N LYS A 319 36.97 42.65 -9.95
CA LYS A 319 37.90 41.70 -10.58
C LYS A 319 37.21 40.64 -11.43
N ALA A 320 35.93 40.35 -11.17
CA ALA A 320 35.16 39.36 -11.90
C ALA A 320 34.44 39.96 -13.13
N TYR A 321 34.41 41.29 -13.30
CA TYR A 321 33.84 41.89 -14.51
C TYR A 321 34.63 41.49 -15.78
N PRO A 322 33.93 41.23 -16.91
CA PRO A 322 34.62 40.93 -18.17
C PRO A 322 35.41 42.15 -18.64
N LYS A 323 36.55 41.93 -19.30
CA LYS A 323 37.37 43.02 -19.84
C LYS A 323 36.61 43.77 -20.94
N VAL A 324 36.81 45.09 -21.02
CA VAL A 324 36.14 45.99 -21.98
C VAL A 324 36.38 45.56 -23.44
N GLU A 325 37.56 45.03 -23.75
CA GLU A 325 37.90 44.51 -25.08
C GLU A 325 37.05 43.31 -25.48
N ASP A 326 36.80 42.38 -24.55
CA ASP A 326 36.03 41.16 -24.80
C ASP A 326 34.53 41.49 -24.99
N ILE A 327 34.02 42.47 -24.24
CA ILE A 327 32.65 42.99 -24.39
C ILE A 327 32.47 43.65 -25.77
N ARG A 328 33.45 44.44 -26.22
CA ARG A 328 33.41 45.09 -27.54
C ARG A 328 33.44 44.07 -28.68
N LYS A 329 34.27 43.04 -28.59
CA LYS A 329 34.34 41.94 -29.58
C LYS A 329 32.99 41.20 -29.67
N MET A 330 32.39 40.86 -28.54
CA MET A 330 31.08 40.20 -28.48
C MET A 330 29.97 41.06 -29.11
N LYS A 331 29.87 42.35 -28.74
CA LYS A 331 28.84 43.26 -29.27
C LYS A 331 28.97 43.48 -30.79
N LYS A 332 30.20 43.67 -31.28
CA LYS A 332 30.48 43.80 -32.72
C LYS A 332 29.99 42.58 -33.50
N ARG A 333 30.21 41.38 -32.97
CA ARG A 333 29.77 40.13 -33.61
C ARG A 333 28.28 39.84 -33.47
N GLN A 334 27.64 40.19 -32.36
CA GLN A 334 26.18 40.12 -32.28
C GLN A 334 25.53 40.99 -33.37
N GLN A 335 26.14 42.14 -33.67
CA GLN A 335 25.72 43.01 -34.76
C GLN A 335 26.00 42.40 -36.15
N GLU A 336 27.15 41.74 -36.35
CA GLU A 336 27.49 41.01 -37.59
C GLU A 336 26.61 39.76 -37.81
N THR A 337 26.28 38.98 -36.76
CA THR A 337 25.40 37.81 -36.81
C THR A 337 23.94 38.21 -37.00
N ALA A 338 23.49 39.30 -36.36
CA ALA A 338 22.19 39.91 -36.63
C ALA A 338 22.10 40.37 -38.08
N ALA A 339 23.15 41.01 -38.62
CA ALA A 339 23.25 41.41 -40.02
C ALA A 339 23.28 40.21 -40.99
N ALA A 340 23.99 39.12 -40.67
CA ALA A 340 24.03 37.90 -41.49
C ALA A 340 22.71 37.12 -41.46
N SER A 341 22.02 37.08 -40.32
CA SER A 341 20.69 36.49 -40.19
C SER A 341 19.61 37.31 -40.91
N ALA A 342 19.73 38.64 -40.86
CA ALA A 342 18.93 39.58 -41.64
C ALA A 342 19.22 39.43 -43.15
N ALA A 343 20.47 39.23 -43.56
CA ALA A 343 20.84 38.97 -44.95
C ALA A 343 20.34 37.62 -45.47
N LYS A 344 20.31 36.56 -44.64
CA LYS A 344 19.72 35.25 -44.98
C LYS A 344 18.18 35.32 -45.06
N ARG A 345 17.53 36.11 -44.20
CA ARG A 345 16.09 36.43 -44.33
C ARG A 345 15.82 37.25 -45.59
N ALA A 346 16.64 38.26 -45.88
CA ALA A 346 16.54 39.09 -47.08
C ALA A 346 16.76 38.29 -48.38
N LYS A 347 17.62 37.26 -48.39
CA LYS A 347 17.79 36.37 -49.55
C LYS A 347 16.62 35.42 -49.79
N LEU A 348 15.86 35.07 -48.75
CA LEU A 348 14.64 34.25 -48.85
C LEU A 348 13.43 35.13 -49.23
N GLU A 349 13.46 36.42 -48.89
CA GLU A 349 12.43 37.41 -49.22
C GLU A 349 12.60 38.03 -50.64
N ALA A 350 13.78 37.92 -51.26
CA ALA A 350 14.06 38.50 -52.59
C ALA A 350 13.40 37.79 -53.81
N ALA A 351 12.52 36.80 -53.61
CA ALA A 351 11.80 36.14 -54.71
C ALA A 351 10.40 36.71 -55.00
N ILE A 352 9.91 37.71 -54.24
CA ILE A 352 8.61 38.35 -54.53
C ILE A 352 8.71 39.87 -54.34
N ALA A 353 9.14 40.54 -55.42
CA ALA A 353 8.64 41.78 -56.02
C ALA A 353 8.33 43.06 -55.19
N VAL A 354 9.07 44.13 -55.57
CA VAL A 354 8.62 45.48 -56.00
C VAL A 354 8.47 46.60 -54.94
N GLU A 355 9.43 47.55 -55.03
CA GLU A 355 9.36 49.05 -55.04
C GLU A 355 8.04 49.72 -54.60
N GLU A 356 7.94 50.80 -53.82
CA GLU A 356 8.76 51.99 -53.44
C GLU A 356 7.92 52.79 -52.37
N PRO A 357 8.26 53.98 -51.81
CA PRO A 357 9.45 54.85 -51.94
C PRO A 357 10.07 55.32 -50.58
N GLU A 358 11.06 56.20 -50.72
CA GLU A 358 12.08 56.72 -49.80
C GLU A 358 11.67 57.74 -48.71
N GLN A 359 12.45 57.73 -47.59
CA GLN A 359 13.09 58.85 -46.84
C GLN A 359 12.21 59.97 -46.22
N GLN A 360 12.39 60.55 -45.01
CA GLN A 360 13.50 60.85 -44.06
C GLN A 360 12.83 61.51 -42.79
N PRO A 361 13.51 62.05 -41.73
CA PRO A 361 14.83 61.80 -41.12
C PRO A 361 14.78 61.64 -39.57
N MET A 362 15.98 61.47 -38.99
CA MET A 362 16.34 61.26 -37.57
C MET A 362 15.71 62.22 -36.53
N GLU A 363 15.31 61.67 -35.37
CA GLU A 363 15.03 62.45 -34.15
C GLU A 363 16.20 62.39 -33.16
N ILE A 364 16.52 63.58 -32.65
CA ILE A 364 17.58 63.94 -31.71
C ILE A 364 17.18 63.54 -30.28
N GLU A 365 18.15 63.06 -29.49
CA GLU A 365 18.00 62.79 -28.06
C GLU A 365 17.47 64.02 -27.30
N SER A 366 16.33 63.87 -26.61
CA SER A 366 15.83 64.85 -25.65
C SER A 366 16.11 64.40 -24.21
N VAL A 367 16.76 65.29 -23.47
CA VAL A 367 17.07 65.17 -22.04
C VAL A 367 15.77 65.13 -21.23
N LYS A 368 15.58 64.09 -20.40
CA LYS A 368 14.43 63.98 -19.47
C LYS A 368 14.61 64.94 -18.28
N PRO A 369 13.54 65.58 -17.77
CA PRO A 369 13.60 66.39 -16.54
C PRO A 369 13.73 65.49 -15.29
N PRO A 370 14.29 66.01 -14.17
CA PRO A 370 14.51 65.23 -12.95
C PRO A 370 13.19 64.79 -12.29
N GLU A 371 13.17 63.58 -11.73
CA GLU A 371 11.98 62.99 -11.11
C GLU A 371 11.57 63.73 -9.84
N LEU A 372 10.25 63.93 -9.62
CA LEU A 372 9.62 64.61 -8.46
C LEU A 372 10.12 64.18 -7.06
N ILE A 373 10.79 63.03 -6.94
CA ILE A 373 11.38 62.56 -5.68
C ILE A 373 12.59 63.41 -5.31
N GLU A 374 13.45 63.78 -6.28
CA GLU A 374 14.67 64.56 -6.04
C GLU A 374 14.35 65.98 -5.57
N LEU A 375 13.28 66.58 -6.10
CA LEU A 375 12.78 67.89 -5.65
C LEU A 375 12.24 67.86 -4.21
N SER A 376 11.59 66.76 -3.81
CA SER A 376 11.03 66.59 -2.47
C SER A 376 12.12 66.26 -1.44
N GLU A 377 13.11 65.46 -1.83
CA GLU A 377 14.28 65.11 -1.02
C GLU A 377 15.12 66.34 -0.69
N ASN A 378 15.39 67.20 -1.69
CA ASN A 378 16.13 68.44 -1.47
C ASN A 378 15.36 69.41 -0.56
N PHE A 379 14.05 69.56 -0.76
CA PHE A 379 13.20 70.42 0.09
C PHE A 379 13.19 69.97 1.56
N ILE A 380 13.09 68.66 1.81
CA ILE A 380 13.07 68.12 3.19
C ILE A 380 14.47 68.22 3.81
N SER A 381 15.53 67.90 3.06
CA SER A 381 16.91 68.02 3.54
C SER A 381 17.26 69.46 3.96
N ASP A 382 16.78 70.46 3.22
CA ASP A 382 17.04 71.88 3.50
C ASP A 382 16.26 72.44 4.70
N ARG A 383 15.25 71.71 5.19
CA ARG A 383 14.36 72.16 6.29
C ARG A 383 14.39 71.25 7.52
N LEU A 384 14.98 70.06 7.42
CA LEU A 384 15.10 69.12 8.54
C LEU A 384 16.21 69.59 9.50
N SER A 385 15.84 70.47 10.45
CA SER A 385 16.70 70.85 11.58
C SER A 385 16.62 69.80 12.71
N VAL A 386 17.56 69.87 13.65
CA VAL A 386 17.57 68.98 14.82
C VAL A 386 16.32 69.19 15.67
N GLU A 387 15.83 70.43 15.81
CA GLU A 387 14.59 70.74 16.56
C GLU A 387 13.35 70.14 15.87
N ILE A 388 13.23 70.32 14.55
CA ILE A 388 12.10 69.78 13.79
C ILE A 388 12.12 68.24 13.81
N ALA A 389 13.30 67.64 13.74
CA ALA A 389 13.44 66.18 13.84
C ALA A 389 13.06 65.67 15.24
N THR A 390 13.37 66.42 16.32
CA THR A 390 12.98 66.03 17.69
C THR A 390 11.49 66.19 17.93
N GLU A 391 10.87 67.27 17.46
CA GLU A 391 9.40 67.43 17.51
C GLU A 391 8.69 66.31 16.74
N LEU A 392 9.18 65.95 15.55
CA LEU A 392 8.59 64.86 14.75
C LEU A 392 8.65 63.51 15.48
N VAL A 393 9.75 63.24 16.19
CA VAL A 393 9.90 62.03 17.01
C VAL A 393 8.96 62.07 18.20
N MET A 394 8.87 63.20 18.90
CA MET A 394 7.98 63.37 20.06
C MET A 394 6.49 63.19 19.68
N ASP A 395 6.06 63.75 18.55
CA ASP A 395 4.69 63.62 18.05
C ASP A 395 4.38 62.19 17.56
N SER A 396 5.39 61.48 17.03
CA SER A 396 5.22 60.12 16.53
C SER A 396 5.38 59.03 17.61
N MET A 397 5.94 59.36 18.77
CA MET A 397 6.11 58.40 19.88
C MET A 397 4.80 57.75 20.34
N ALA A 398 3.67 58.47 20.27
CA ALA A 398 2.36 57.92 20.59
C ALA A 398 1.88 56.80 19.64
N TRP A 399 2.49 56.70 18.46
CA TRP A 399 2.15 55.74 17.41
C TRP A 399 3.15 54.59 17.28
N VAL A 400 4.21 54.60 18.10
CA VAL A 400 5.20 53.53 18.14
C VAL A 400 4.60 52.36 18.93
N PRO A 401 4.49 51.16 18.33
CA PRO A 401 3.96 50.00 19.03
C PRO A 401 4.90 49.54 20.16
N ASP A 402 4.32 49.08 21.28
CA ASP A 402 5.05 48.65 22.48
C ASP A 402 5.99 47.45 22.24
N VAL A 403 5.81 46.71 21.16
CA VAL A 403 6.62 45.55 20.78
C VAL A 403 7.11 45.70 19.35
N MET A 404 8.39 45.43 19.12
CA MET A 404 9.01 45.52 17.79
C MET A 404 8.28 44.61 16.79
N THR A 405 7.79 45.20 15.70
CA THR A 405 7.08 44.45 14.65
C THR A 405 8.05 43.66 13.78
N SER A 406 7.62 42.47 13.33
CA SER A 406 8.40 41.60 12.44
C SER A 406 8.75 42.27 11.10
N VAL A 407 7.94 43.23 10.64
CA VAL A 407 8.21 44.03 9.44
C VAL A 407 9.38 44.98 9.69
N PHE A 408 9.38 45.72 10.80
CA PHE A 408 10.49 46.59 11.17
C PHE A 408 11.79 45.80 11.37
N GLN A 409 11.73 44.64 12.02
CA GLN A 409 12.88 43.77 12.23
C GLN A 409 13.50 43.25 10.91
N ARG A 410 12.69 43.10 9.86
CA ARG A 410 13.13 42.63 8.54
C ARG A 410 13.61 43.73 7.62
N GLU A 411 13.12 44.95 7.78
CA GLU A 411 13.38 46.10 6.89
C GLU A 411 14.34 47.15 7.46
N TYR A 412 14.52 47.20 8.78
CA TYR A 412 15.42 48.15 9.43
C TYR A 412 16.88 47.84 9.12
N GLN A 413 17.58 48.82 8.55
CA GLN A 413 19.03 48.79 8.35
C GLN A 413 19.65 49.96 9.12
N PRO A 414 20.53 49.73 10.12
CA PRO A 414 21.18 50.81 10.84
C PRO A 414 22.13 51.57 9.92
N THR A 415 21.98 52.89 9.84
CA THR A 415 22.92 53.78 9.14
C THR A 415 24.25 53.78 9.90
N SER A 416 25.29 53.22 9.29
CA SER A 416 26.62 53.04 9.89
C SER A 416 27.53 54.28 9.83
N THR A 417 27.03 55.40 9.31
CA THR A 417 27.80 56.65 9.17
C THR A 417 27.51 57.62 10.31
N THR A 418 28.53 58.29 10.84
CA THR A 418 28.44 59.36 11.86
C THR A 418 28.30 60.76 11.25
N ASP A 419 28.27 60.90 9.92
CA ASP A 419 28.12 62.19 9.24
C ASP A 419 26.66 62.66 9.24
N ILE A 420 26.39 63.77 9.95
CA ILE A 420 25.07 64.38 10.11
C ILE A 420 24.45 64.78 8.76
N ASN A 421 25.26 65.21 7.78
CA ASN A 421 24.72 65.63 6.48
C ASN A 421 24.24 64.43 5.65
N VAL A 422 24.97 63.32 5.71
CA VAL A 422 24.59 62.07 5.03
C VAL A 422 23.37 61.44 5.71
N GLN A 423 23.30 61.50 7.04
CA GLN A 423 22.12 61.07 7.81
C GLN A 423 20.89 61.91 7.44
N ARG A 424 21.04 63.25 7.36
CA ARG A 424 19.95 64.16 6.98
C ARG A 424 19.42 63.89 5.58
N GLN A 425 20.30 63.67 4.60
CA GLN A 425 19.90 63.28 3.24
C GLN A 425 19.19 61.93 3.20
N THR A 426 19.71 60.94 3.94
CA THR A 426 19.11 59.59 3.98
C THR A 426 17.69 59.64 4.58
N ILE A 427 17.51 60.39 5.67
CA ILE A 427 16.20 60.57 6.32
C ILE A 427 15.25 61.35 5.41
N ALA A 428 15.72 62.44 4.78
CA ALA A 428 14.93 63.23 3.83
C ALA A 428 14.42 62.39 2.66
N ARG A 429 15.25 61.49 2.14
CA ARG A 429 14.88 60.56 1.07
C ARG A 429 13.82 59.56 1.51
N LEU A 430 13.96 58.97 2.71
CA LEU A 430 12.98 58.03 3.26
C LEU A 430 11.63 58.72 3.51
N LEU A 431 11.63 59.94 4.05
CA LEU A 431 10.43 60.75 4.24
C LEU A 431 9.78 61.13 2.90
N ALA A 432 10.56 61.53 1.89
CA ALA A 432 10.05 61.84 0.55
C ALA A 432 9.34 60.62 -0.08
N VAL A 433 9.90 59.42 0.08
CA VAL A 433 9.30 58.17 -0.40
C VAL A 433 8.01 57.86 0.36
N GLN A 434 7.99 57.99 1.70
CA GLN A 434 6.78 57.76 2.49
C GLN A 434 5.68 58.79 2.18
N ILE A 435 6.02 60.07 2.02
CA ILE A 435 5.07 61.12 1.64
C ILE A 435 4.47 60.81 0.26
N LYS A 436 5.28 60.35 -0.71
CA LYS A 436 4.78 59.92 -2.03
C LYS A 436 3.83 58.72 -1.92
N GLN A 437 4.16 57.74 -1.09
CA GLN A 437 3.30 56.56 -0.85
C GLN A 437 2.01 56.91 -0.09
N ALA A 438 2.08 57.83 0.87
CA ALA A 438 0.93 58.35 1.60
C ALA A 438 0.02 59.18 0.68
N LYS A 439 0.58 60.03 -0.20
CA LYS A 439 -0.18 60.75 -1.23
C LYS A 439 -0.83 59.78 -2.21
N ALA A 440 -0.16 58.69 -2.60
CA ALA A 440 -0.74 57.65 -3.45
C ALA A 440 -1.88 56.87 -2.76
N LYS A 441 -1.88 56.73 -1.42
CA LYS A 441 -2.98 56.13 -0.64
C LYS A 441 -4.12 57.11 -0.35
N ARG A 442 -3.83 58.40 -0.12
CA ARG A 442 -4.84 59.45 0.16
C ARG A 442 -5.57 59.93 -1.11
N VAL A 443 -4.86 60.04 -2.24
CA VAL A 443 -5.43 60.44 -3.55
C VAL A 443 -6.31 59.34 -4.17
N LYS A 444 -6.18 58.09 -3.72
CA LYS A 444 -6.96 56.96 -4.27
C LYS A 444 -8.26 56.68 -3.51
N ARG A 445 -8.53 57.36 -2.38
CA ARG A 445 -9.68 57.03 -1.52
C ARG A 445 -10.66 58.17 -1.21
N GLU A 446 -10.30 59.45 -1.31
CA GLU A 446 -11.22 60.52 -0.84
C GLU A 446 -11.55 61.59 -1.91
N THR A 447 -10.63 62.05 -2.76
CA THR A 447 -10.90 63.26 -3.58
C THR A 447 -11.64 63.08 -4.91
N LYS A 448 -11.80 61.85 -5.45
CA LYS A 448 -12.46 61.65 -6.77
C LYS A 448 -13.95 61.27 -6.69
N GLU A 449 -14.41 60.75 -5.55
CA GLU A 449 -15.82 60.37 -5.36
C GLU A 449 -16.65 61.47 -4.70
N GLU A 450 -16.06 62.36 -3.89
CA GLU A 450 -16.80 63.43 -3.21
C GLU A 450 -17.05 64.65 -4.12
N ASP A 451 -16.03 65.14 -4.84
CA ASP A 451 -16.17 66.28 -5.77
C ASP A 451 -17.20 66.01 -6.87
N ALA A 452 -17.22 64.77 -7.36
CA ALA A 452 -18.01 64.43 -8.52
C ALA A 452 -19.47 64.11 -8.13
N VAL A 453 -19.72 63.59 -6.92
CA VAL A 453 -21.08 63.45 -6.36
C VAL A 453 -21.66 64.82 -6.00
N MET A 454 -20.83 65.74 -5.49
CA MET A 454 -21.24 67.12 -5.23
C MET A 454 -21.63 67.85 -6.52
N GLU A 455 -20.92 67.62 -7.63
CA GLU A 455 -21.26 68.21 -8.93
C GLU A 455 -22.63 67.74 -9.48
N ASP A 456 -23.02 66.48 -9.25
CA ASP A 456 -24.33 65.94 -9.68
C ASP A 456 -25.47 66.42 -8.77
N LEU A 457 -25.24 66.57 -7.46
CA LEU A 457 -26.21 67.17 -6.54
C LEU A 457 -26.44 68.66 -6.83
N ILE A 458 -25.41 69.38 -7.32
CA ILE A 458 -25.55 70.78 -7.76
C ILE A 458 -26.37 70.86 -9.06
N LYS A 459 -26.20 69.91 -9.99
CA LYS A 459 -26.93 69.88 -11.27
C LYS A 459 -28.38 69.39 -11.15
N ASN A 460 -28.69 68.55 -10.16
CA ASN A 460 -30.06 68.10 -9.85
C ASN A 460 -30.29 68.05 -8.33
N PRO A 461 -30.85 69.10 -7.72
CA PRO A 461 -30.98 69.21 -6.26
C PRO A 461 -32.05 68.30 -5.63
N THR A 462 -32.82 67.55 -6.43
CA THR A 462 -33.90 66.66 -5.96
C THR A 462 -33.49 65.21 -5.76
N ILE A 463 -32.29 64.80 -6.18
CA ILE A 463 -31.82 63.41 -6.03
C ILE A 463 -30.98 63.25 -4.76
N THR A 464 -31.15 62.12 -4.07
CA THR A 464 -30.37 61.85 -2.86
C THR A 464 -28.94 61.42 -3.19
N VAL A 465 -28.00 61.62 -2.25
CA VAL A 465 -26.59 61.20 -2.36
C VAL A 465 -26.46 59.70 -2.69
N ALA A 466 -27.41 58.88 -2.24
CA ALA A 466 -27.44 57.45 -2.51
C ALA A 466 -27.89 57.11 -3.95
N GLU A 467 -28.80 57.90 -4.53
CA GLU A 467 -29.24 57.76 -5.91
C GLU A 467 -28.18 58.23 -6.91
N ALA A 468 -27.52 59.37 -6.64
CA ALA A 468 -26.39 59.85 -7.45
C ALA A 468 -25.23 58.83 -7.54
N LYS A 469 -24.94 58.13 -6.43
CA LYS A 469 -23.94 57.04 -6.42
C LYS A 469 -24.39 55.79 -7.18
N ARG A 470 -25.70 55.48 -7.24
CA ARG A 470 -26.25 54.33 -7.97
C ARG A 470 -26.34 54.57 -9.48
N GLU A 471 -26.70 55.78 -9.90
CA GLU A 471 -26.78 56.17 -11.31
C GLU A 471 -25.40 56.06 -11.98
N ARG A 472 -24.37 56.61 -11.33
CA ARG A 472 -22.98 56.54 -11.84
C ARG A 472 -22.39 55.14 -11.86
N LYS A 473 -22.80 54.26 -10.94
CA LYS A 473 -22.40 52.85 -11.00
C LYS A 473 -22.98 52.17 -12.23
N ARG A 474 -24.25 52.43 -12.56
CA ARG A 474 -24.91 51.93 -13.78
C ARG A 474 -24.31 52.53 -15.07
N GLU A 475 -23.88 53.78 -15.03
CA GLU A 475 -23.24 54.45 -16.16
C GLU A 475 -21.82 53.90 -16.42
N LYS A 476 -21.06 53.63 -15.36
CA LYS A 476 -19.74 52.99 -15.43
C LYS A 476 -19.80 51.55 -15.95
N ASP A 477 -20.86 50.83 -15.62
CA ASP A 477 -21.09 49.47 -16.16
C ASP A 477 -21.50 49.54 -17.65
N ARG A 478 -22.26 50.57 -18.07
CA ARG A 478 -22.57 50.83 -19.50
C ARG A 478 -21.35 51.30 -20.31
N GLU A 479 -20.44 52.07 -19.71
CA GLU A 479 -19.17 52.46 -20.35
C GLU A 479 -18.24 51.26 -20.55
N LYS A 480 -18.13 50.38 -19.56
CA LYS A 480 -17.37 49.13 -19.70
C LYS A 480 -17.95 48.22 -20.78
N GLU A 481 -19.28 48.17 -20.91
CA GLU A 481 -19.92 47.42 -22.00
C GLU A 481 -19.68 48.08 -23.38
N LYS A 482 -19.64 49.42 -23.44
CA LYS A 482 -19.28 50.17 -24.65
C LYS A 482 -17.80 50.03 -25.02
N GLU A 483 -16.87 50.05 -24.07
CA GLU A 483 -15.45 49.78 -24.31
C GLU A 483 -15.22 48.34 -24.76
N ALA A 484 -15.92 47.38 -24.16
CA ALA A 484 -15.88 45.99 -24.60
C ALA A 484 -16.39 45.84 -26.05
N LYS A 485 -17.53 46.47 -26.40
CA LYS A 485 -18.05 46.51 -27.78
C LYS A 485 -17.14 47.25 -28.76
N ALA A 486 -16.55 48.37 -28.36
CA ALA A 486 -15.62 49.15 -29.19
C ALA A 486 -14.29 48.41 -29.40
N SER A 487 -13.79 47.68 -28.40
CA SER A 487 -12.60 46.84 -28.54
C SER A 487 -12.84 45.64 -29.47
N LEU A 488 -14.05 45.05 -29.43
CA LEU A 488 -14.51 44.02 -30.37
C LEU A 488 -14.67 44.57 -31.78
N GLU A 489 -15.28 45.75 -31.97
CA GLU A 489 -15.38 46.40 -33.28
C GLU A 489 -14.03 46.85 -33.83
N ALA A 490 -13.10 47.29 -32.97
CA ALA A 490 -11.73 47.64 -33.37
C ALA A 490 -10.92 46.40 -33.77
N HIS A 491 -11.10 45.29 -33.06
CA HIS A 491 -10.49 44.01 -33.43
C HIS A 491 -11.10 43.47 -34.74
N GLU A 492 -12.42 43.62 -34.94
CA GLU A 492 -13.10 43.22 -36.17
C GLU A 492 -12.75 44.11 -37.37
N LYS A 493 -12.56 45.43 -37.17
CA LYS A 493 -12.04 46.36 -38.17
C LYS A 493 -10.58 46.09 -38.51
N SER A 494 -9.75 45.75 -37.52
CA SER A 494 -8.36 45.32 -37.74
C SER A 494 -8.28 44.00 -38.52
N LEU A 495 -9.21 43.07 -38.27
CA LEU A 495 -9.30 41.81 -39.02
C LEU A 495 -9.82 42.02 -40.46
N LYS A 496 -10.74 42.97 -40.67
CA LYS A 496 -11.21 43.41 -42.01
C LYS A 496 -10.12 44.13 -42.80
N MET A 497 -9.30 44.97 -42.15
CA MET A 497 -8.17 45.65 -42.80
C MET A 497 -7.01 44.69 -43.13
N ALA A 498 -6.76 43.69 -42.27
CA ALA A 498 -5.79 42.62 -42.57
C ALA A 498 -6.24 41.74 -43.75
N LYS A 499 -7.55 41.50 -43.91
CA LYS A 499 -8.12 40.80 -45.07
C LYS A 499 -8.04 41.59 -46.38
N ASN A 500 -8.03 42.92 -46.32
CA ASN A 500 -7.98 43.78 -47.52
C ASN A 500 -6.55 44.02 -48.06
N ARG A 501 -5.49 43.56 -47.37
CA ARG A 501 -4.10 43.72 -47.81
C ARG A 501 -3.49 42.49 -48.51
N LEU A 502 -4.25 41.40 -48.68
CA LEU A 502 -3.98 40.43 -49.74
C LEU A 502 -4.91 40.75 -50.92
N LYS A 503 -4.37 40.88 -52.14
CA LYS A 503 -5.17 40.72 -53.36
C LYS A 503 -5.63 39.26 -53.43
N THR A 504 -6.65 38.92 -52.66
CA THR A 504 -7.40 37.67 -52.81
C THR A 504 -8.11 37.71 -54.15
N LEU A 505 -7.85 36.71 -54.98
CA LEU A 505 -8.81 36.28 -56.00
C LEU A 505 -10.18 36.18 -55.31
N LYS A 506 -11.12 37.05 -55.69
CA LYS A 506 -12.47 37.08 -55.12
C LYS A 506 -13.28 35.89 -55.62
N LEU A 507 -12.90 34.69 -55.17
CA LEU A 507 -13.59 33.43 -55.47
C LEU A 507 -15.07 33.50 -55.10
N SER A 508 -15.47 34.28 -54.10
CA SER A 508 -16.89 34.46 -53.71
C SER A 508 -17.73 35.25 -54.72
N GLU A 509 -17.12 36.04 -55.61
CA GLU A 509 -17.83 36.75 -56.68
C GLU A 509 -17.97 35.90 -57.96
N ILE A 510 -17.18 34.82 -58.09
CA ILE A 510 -17.12 33.94 -59.26
C ILE A 510 -17.70 32.53 -58.97
N THR A 511 -17.81 32.15 -57.69
CA THR A 511 -18.32 30.84 -57.26
C THR A 511 -19.65 30.97 -56.51
N LYS A 512 -20.64 30.14 -56.87
CA LYS A 512 -21.88 30.02 -56.11
C LYS A 512 -21.61 29.25 -54.81
N PRO A 513 -22.11 29.68 -53.65
CA PRO A 513 -21.96 28.92 -52.42
C PRO A 513 -22.65 27.56 -52.59
N LEU A 514 -21.90 26.47 -52.37
CA LEU A 514 -22.45 25.12 -52.39
C LEU A 514 -23.62 25.00 -51.40
N GLN A 515 -24.65 24.24 -51.78
CA GLN A 515 -25.75 23.89 -50.90
C GLN A 515 -25.22 23.19 -49.65
N ARG A 516 -25.88 23.39 -48.50
CA ARG A 516 -25.43 22.88 -47.20
C ARG A 516 -25.24 21.36 -47.23
N GLU A 517 -26.17 20.63 -47.83
CA GLU A 517 -26.09 19.18 -48.01
C GLU A 517 -24.88 18.75 -48.84
N THR A 518 -24.58 19.47 -49.93
CA THR A 518 -23.40 19.18 -50.76
C THR A 518 -22.11 19.44 -49.97
N LYS A 519 -22.05 20.52 -49.17
CA LYS A 519 -20.91 20.81 -48.31
C LYS A 519 -20.69 19.71 -47.26
N GLU A 520 -21.76 19.30 -46.57
CA GLU A 520 -21.73 18.23 -45.57
C GLU A 520 -21.28 16.90 -46.19
N LYS A 521 -21.80 16.56 -47.38
CA LYS A 521 -21.38 15.36 -48.13
C LYS A 521 -19.91 15.42 -48.54
N MET A 522 -19.44 16.54 -49.11
CA MET A 522 -18.04 16.69 -49.51
C MET A 522 -17.08 16.63 -48.30
N LEU A 523 -17.50 17.17 -47.16
CA LEU A 523 -16.76 17.16 -45.91
C LEU A 523 -16.68 15.73 -45.32
N LEU A 524 -17.79 14.97 -45.31
CA LEU A 524 -17.77 13.55 -44.95
C LEU A 524 -16.89 12.73 -45.91
N MET A 525 -16.93 13.00 -47.22
CA MET A 525 -16.04 12.36 -48.19
C MET A 525 -14.55 12.71 -47.96
N ALA A 526 -14.24 13.92 -47.49
CA ALA A 526 -12.88 14.30 -47.13
C ALA A 526 -12.42 13.57 -45.87
N VAL A 527 -13.24 13.55 -44.81
CA VAL A 527 -12.94 12.82 -43.57
C VAL A 527 -12.82 11.32 -43.84
N GLY A 528 -13.73 10.74 -44.63
CA GLY A 528 -13.67 9.33 -45.04
C GLY A 528 -12.37 8.97 -45.76
N ARG A 529 -11.85 9.85 -46.63
CA ARG A 529 -10.54 9.67 -47.25
C ARG A 529 -9.39 9.69 -46.24
N ILE A 530 -9.43 10.57 -45.25
CA ILE A 530 -8.43 10.63 -44.17
C ILE A 530 -8.52 9.37 -43.30
N LEU A 531 -9.72 8.91 -42.96
CA LEU A 531 -9.96 7.67 -42.24
C LEU A 531 -9.41 6.46 -43.02
N GLY A 532 -9.69 6.35 -44.32
CA GLY A 532 -9.19 5.28 -45.18
C GLY A 532 -7.66 5.28 -45.41
N ALA A 533 -6.96 6.40 -45.14
CA ALA A 533 -5.52 6.54 -45.36
C ALA A 533 -4.64 5.92 -44.24
N GLU A 534 -5.19 5.13 -43.33
CA GLU A 534 -4.51 4.54 -42.17
C GLU A 534 -3.22 3.80 -42.54
N ARG A 535 -3.31 2.78 -43.41
CA ARG A 535 -2.15 1.96 -43.81
C ARG A 535 -1.07 2.80 -44.50
N ILE A 536 -1.46 3.72 -45.36
CA ILE A 536 -0.55 4.60 -46.10
C ILE A 536 0.15 5.57 -45.14
N ALA A 537 -0.57 6.11 -44.16
CA ALA A 537 -0.02 7.02 -43.17
C ALA A 537 0.98 6.33 -42.23
N VAL A 538 0.74 5.05 -41.87
CA VAL A 538 1.68 4.23 -41.10
C VAL A 538 2.95 3.98 -41.90
N LEU A 539 2.84 3.50 -43.14
CA LEU A 539 3.99 3.26 -44.02
C LEU A 539 4.79 4.54 -44.31
N GLY A 540 4.11 5.68 -44.44
CA GLY A 540 4.72 6.99 -44.69
C GLY A 540 5.26 7.71 -43.44
N GLY A 541 5.14 7.12 -42.24
CA GLY A 541 5.61 7.74 -40.99
C GLY A 541 4.85 8.99 -40.54
N VAL A 542 3.64 9.23 -41.09
CA VAL A 542 2.79 10.40 -40.79
C VAL A 542 1.53 10.03 -39.99
N ALA A 543 1.46 8.81 -39.46
CA ALA A 543 0.36 8.35 -38.61
C ALA A 543 0.06 9.26 -37.40
N PRO A 544 1.05 9.83 -36.67
CA PRO A 544 0.77 10.76 -35.57
C PRO A 544 0.07 12.05 -36.05
N VAL A 545 0.46 12.56 -37.22
CA VAL A 545 -0.14 13.77 -37.82
C VAL A 545 -1.59 13.49 -38.25
N ARG A 546 -1.82 12.34 -38.88
CA ARG A 546 -3.18 11.88 -39.23
C ARG A 546 -4.05 11.76 -37.98
N SER A 547 -3.54 11.14 -36.92
CA SER A 547 -4.26 11.00 -35.65
C SER A 547 -4.61 12.38 -35.07
N LYS A 548 -3.66 13.31 -35.05
CA LYS A 548 -3.92 14.68 -34.58
C LYS A 548 -4.97 15.42 -35.41
N ILE A 549 -4.97 15.25 -36.73
CA ILE A 549 -6.00 15.82 -37.61
C ILE A 549 -7.37 15.24 -37.25
N LEU A 550 -7.49 13.91 -37.16
CA LEU A 550 -8.77 13.23 -36.89
C LEU A 550 -9.33 13.58 -35.51
N THR A 551 -8.50 13.59 -34.47
CA THR A 551 -8.91 13.96 -33.10
C THR A 551 -9.36 15.41 -33.01
N THR A 552 -8.65 16.33 -33.67
CA THR A 552 -9.04 17.75 -33.74
C THR A 552 -10.36 17.91 -34.49
N LEU A 553 -10.54 17.22 -35.63
CA LEU A 553 -11.78 17.25 -36.41
C LEU A 553 -12.95 16.71 -35.58
N ALA A 554 -12.79 15.59 -34.90
CA ALA A 554 -13.83 14.97 -34.08
C ALA A 554 -14.24 15.86 -32.89
N ALA A 555 -13.30 16.59 -32.29
CA ALA A 555 -13.55 17.47 -31.15
C ALA A 555 -14.14 18.84 -31.53
N THR A 556 -13.96 19.31 -32.78
CA THR A 556 -14.32 20.69 -33.18
C THR A 556 -15.43 20.80 -34.23
N PHE A 557 -15.66 19.77 -35.06
CA PHE A 557 -16.61 19.81 -36.17
C PHE A 557 -17.99 19.23 -35.80
N ASN A 558 -18.87 19.09 -36.80
CA ASN A 558 -20.28 18.75 -36.63
C ASN A 558 -20.50 17.32 -36.09
N PRO A 559 -21.71 17.03 -35.53
CA PRO A 559 -22.05 15.71 -35.00
C PRO A 559 -21.86 14.55 -36.01
N TYR A 560 -22.04 14.81 -37.31
CA TYR A 560 -21.85 13.81 -38.35
C TYR A 560 -20.38 13.37 -38.51
N ILE A 561 -19.41 14.30 -38.40
CA ILE A 561 -17.99 13.93 -38.35
C ILE A 561 -17.69 13.13 -37.09
N ARG A 562 -18.22 13.58 -35.96
CA ARG A 562 -18.06 12.90 -34.67
C ARG A 562 -18.51 11.44 -34.74
N GLU A 563 -19.68 11.21 -35.32
CA GLU A 563 -20.23 9.87 -35.55
C GLU A 563 -19.38 9.06 -36.53
N ALA A 564 -18.89 9.66 -37.63
CA ALA A 564 -18.04 8.96 -38.60
C ALA A 564 -16.70 8.51 -37.99
N VAL A 565 -16.05 9.37 -37.18
CA VAL A 565 -14.81 9.01 -36.49
C VAL A 565 -15.06 7.97 -35.41
N LEU A 566 -16.15 8.11 -34.64
CA LEU A 566 -16.55 7.12 -33.63
C LEU A 566 -16.81 5.76 -34.27
N ARG A 567 -17.60 5.69 -35.35
CA ARG A 567 -17.88 4.45 -36.09
C ARG A 567 -16.59 3.77 -36.52
N TYR A 568 -15.68 4.53 -37.12
CA TYR A 568 -14.38 4.03 -37.55
C TYR A 568 -13.54 3.48 -36.38
N ILE A 569 -13.55 4.14 -35.21
CA ILE A 569 -12.89 3.60 -34.01
C ILE A 569 -13.55 2.29 -33.57
N THR A 570 -14.88 2.25 -33.50
CA THR A 570 -15.62 1.07 -33.00
C THR A 570 -15.55 -0.15 -33.92
N GLU A 571 -15.33 0.04 -35.24
CA GLU A 571 -15.11 -1.05 -36.20
C GLU A 571 -13.88 -1.90 -35.89
N ASP A 572 -12.82 -1.30 -35.32
CA ASP A 572 -11.61 -2.00 -34.87
C ASP A 572 -11.06 -1.33 -33.59
N MET A 573 -11.79 -1.51 -32.49
CA MET A 573 -11.44 -0.91 -31.21
C MET A 573 -10.04 -1.32 -30.73
N ARG A 574 -9.57 -2.51 -31.10
CA ARG A 574 -8.28 -3.06 -30.66
C ARG A 574 -7.11 -2.25 -31.23
N CYS A 575 -7.10 -2.06 -32.54
CA CYS A 575 -6.01 -1.34 -33.21
C CYS A 575 -6.15 0.18 -33.09
N ARG A 576 -7.37 0.68 -32.85
CA ARG A 576 -7.69 2.12 -32.92
C ARG A 576 -7.92 2.78 -31.57
N LEU A 577 -7.67 2.08 -30.46
CA LEU A 577 -7.81 2.65 -29.11
C LEU A 577 -6.92 3.89 -28.91
N ASP A 578 -5.72 3.93 -29.49
CA ASP A 578 -4.82 5.10 -29.40
C ASP A 578 -5.45 6.36 -30.01
N LEU A 579 -6.25 6.19 -31.07
CA LEU A 579 -7.00 7.28 -31.69
C LEU A 579 -8.15 7.74 -30.78
N ALA A 580 -8.83 6.80 -30.13
CA ALA A 580 -9.89 7.08 -29.16
C ALA A 580 -9.37 7.85 -27.94
N LEU A 581 -8.23 7.40 -27.38
CA LEU A 581 -7.53 8.07 -26.29
C LEU A 581 -7.06 9.45 -26.74
N GLY A 582 -6.43 9.57 -27.91
CA GLY A 582 -6.03 10.86 -28.46
C GLY A 582 -7.21 11.85 -28.60
N TRP A 583 -8.39 11.36 -28.96
CA TRP A 583 -9.60 12.18 -29.02
C TRP A 583 -10.08 12.56 -27.61
N LEU A 584 -10.06 11.61 -26.67
CA LEU A 584 -10.40 11.87 -25.26
C LEU A 584 -9.50 12.93 -24.63
N TYR A 585 -8.19 12.90 -24.92
CA TYR A 585 -7.23 13.94 -24.52
C TYR A 585 -7.53 15.30 -25.16
N GLU A 586 -8.00 15.34 -26.41
CA GLU A 586 -8.38 16.59 -27.07
C GLU A 586 -9.64 17.20 -26.44
N GLU A 587 -10.65 16.38 -26.16
CA GLU A 587 -11.86 16.81 -25.44
C GLU A 587 -11.52 17.28 -24.01
N TYR A 588 -10.58 16.62 -23.34
CA TYR A 588 -10.09 17.08 -22.04
C TYR A 588 -9.35 18.42 -22.13
N ALA A 589 -8.52 18.63 -23.16
CA ALA A 589 -7.85 19.90 -23.38
C ALA A 589 -8.84 21.05 -23.64
N LEU A 590 -9.96 20.77 -24.31
CA LEU A 590 -11.07 21.71 -24.47
C LEU A 590 -11.80 21.95 -23.14
N LEU A 591 -12.04 20.90 -22.34
CA LEU A 591 -12.65 21.00 -21.01
C LEU A 591 -11.84 21.90 -20.06
N GLN A 592 -10.52 21.74 -20.04
CA GLN A 592 -9.61 22.55 -19.21
C GLN A 592 -9.34 23.95 -19.79
N GLY A 593 -9.82 24.24 -21.00
CA GLY A 593 -9.59 25.52 -21.67
C GLY A 593 -8.16 25.71 -22.21
N PHE A 594 -7.36 24.65 -22.32
CA PHE A 594 -6.03 24.69 -22.93
C PHE A 594 -6.08 24.99 -24.43
N GLN A 595 -7.20 24.69 -25.08
CA GLN A 595 -7.46 25.02 -26.47
C GLN A 595 -8.72 25.87 -26.62
N ARG A 596 -8.67 26.85 -27.52
CA ARG A 596 -9.83 27.69 -27.85
C ARG A 596 -10.80 26.91 -28.74
N ARG A 597 -12.06 26.79 -28.30
CA ARG A 597 -13.15 26.21 -29.07
C ARG A 597 -13.36 27.07 -30.33
N THR A 598 -12.95 26.58 -31.50
CA THR A 598 -13.30 27.21 -32.78
C THR A 598 -14.68 26.68 -33.15
N THR A 599 -15.73 27.14 -32.47
CA THR A 599 -17.08 26.57 -32.60
C THR A 599 -17.65 26.81 -33.98
N LEU A 600 -17.53 25.82 -34.87
CA LEU A 600 -18.32 25.76 -36.09
C LEU A 600 -19.72 25.18 -35.83
N THR A 601 -19.97 24.42 -34.76
CA THR A 601 -21.23 23.63 -34.69
C THR A 601 -21.79 23.14 -33.33
N SER A 602 -21.28 23.47 -32.14
CA SER A 602 -22.04 23.13 -30.92
C SER A 602 -23.04 24.24 -30.62
N LYS A 603 -24.34 23.90 -30.46
CA LYS A 603 -25.30 24.82 -29.86
C LYS A 603 -24.67 25.40 -28.58
N PRO A 604 -24.90 26.68 -28.23
CA PRO A 604 -24.29 27.33 -27.05
C PRO A 604 -24.63 26.70 -25.69
N GLN A 605 -25.32 25.55 -25.67
CA GLN A 605 -25.82 24.86 -24.47
C GLN A 605 -25.04 23.59 -24.08
N GLU A 606 -24.21 22.99 -24.95
CA GLU A 606 -23.43 21.81 -24.56
C GLU A 606 -22.15 22.23 -23.85
N ALA A 607 -22.20 22.15 -22.53
CA ALA A 607 -21.09 22.47 -21.67
C ALA A 607 -19.93 21.46 -21.92
N PRO A 608 -18.65 21.90 -21.94
CA PRO A 608 -17.51 21.05 -22.29
C PRO A 608 -17.39 19.76 -21.48
N HIS A 609 -17.87 19.75 -20.23
CA HIS A 609 -17.87 18.57 -19.38
C HIS A 609 -18.78 17.45 -19.91
N GLN A 610 -19.89 17.81 -20.57
CA GLN A 610 -20.85 16.84 -21.14
C GLN A 610 -20.24 16.14 -22.37
N ALA A 611 -19.50 16.86 -23.22
CA ALA A 611 -18.90 16.28 -24.42
C ALA A 611 -17.79 15.26 -24.11
N TYR A 612 -16.96 15.56 -23.09
CA TYR A 612 -15.94 14.65 -22.58
C TYR A 612 -16.58 13.41 -21.94
N ASN A 613 -17.54 13.62 -21.02
CA ASN A 613 -18.22 12.54 -20.33
C ASN A 613 -18.95 11.61 -21.31
N PHE A 614 -19.70 12.19 -22.26
CA PHE A 614 -20.39 11.43 -23.29
C PHE A 614 -19.42 10.60 -24.13
N LEU A 615 -18.27 11.15 -24.53
CA LEU A 615 -17.25 10.38 -25.26
C LEU A 615 -16.74 9.20 -24.42
N LEU A 616 -16.33 9.46 -23.18
CA LEU A 616 -15.79 8.44 -22.29
C LEU A 616 -16.79 7.30 -22.08
N CYS A 617 -18.03 7.61 -21.68
CA CYS A 617 -19.06 6.60 -21.49
C CYS A 617 -19.41 5.84 -22.77
N THR A 618 -19.43 6.52 -23.93
CA THR A 618 -19.66 5.86 -25.22
C THR A 618 -18.52 4.88 -25.56
N LEU A 619 -17.27 5.23 -25.27
CA LEU A 619 -16.13 4.32 -25.45
C LEU A 619 -16.21 3.12 -24.50
N VAL A 620 -16.62 3.33 -23.24
CA VAL A 620 -16.85 2.23 -22.28
C VAL A 620 -17.91 1.27 -22.81
N SER A 621 -19.08 1.78 -23.25
CA SER A 621 -20.14 0.96 -23.84
C SER A 621 -19.69 0.27 -25.14
N ALA A 622 -18.90 0.93 -25.97
CA ALA A 622 -18.38 0.33 -27.19
C ALA A 622 -17.37 -0.80 -26.93
N ILE A 623 -16.53 -0.67 -25.89
CA ILE A 623 -15.63 -1.74 -25.45
C ILE A 623 -16.44 -2.93 -24.92
N ASP A 624 -17.56 -2.68 -24.24
CA ASP A 624 -18.42 -3.75 -23.71
C ASP A 624 -19.01 -4.66 -24.79
N LEU A 625 -19.26 -4.11 -25.98
CA LEU A 625 -19.71 -4.85 -27.17
C LEU A 625 -18.61 -5.70 -27.83
N VAL A 626 -17.34 -5.52 -27.48
CA VAL A 626 -16.22 -6.29 -28.07
C VAL A 626 -16.24 -7.72 -27.54
N PRO A 627 -16.29 -8.75 -28.40
CA PRO A 627 -16.31 -10.14 -27.95
C PRO A 627 -14.93 -10.60 -27.43
N GLY A 628 -14.95 -11.56 -26.51
CA GLY A 628 -13.75 -12.22 -25.96
C GLY A 628 -13.05 -11.45 -24.84
N LYS A 629 -11.83 -11.92 -24.49
CA LYS A 629 -10.99 -11.39 -23.39
C LYS A 629 -10.36 -10.03 -23.69
N ASP A 630 -10.30 -9.64 -24.96
CA ASP A 630 -9.70 -8.37 -25.36
C ASP A 630 -10.47 -7.15 -24.81
N ARG A 631 -11.76 -7.30 -24.50
CA ARG A 631 -12.57 -6.22 -23.92
C ARG A 631 -12.03 -5.74 -22.56
N ASP A 632 -11.51 -6.64 -21.72
CA ASP A 632 -11.05 -6.29 -20.37
C ASP A 632 -9.68 -5.59 -20.41
N VAL A 633 -8.83 -6.00 -21.34
CA VAL A 633 -7.54 -5.33 -21.61
C VAL A 633 -7.79 -3.91 -22.13
N LEU A 634 -8.72 -3.75 -23.07
CA LEU A 634 -9.11 -2.44 -23.60
C LEU A 634 -9.74 -1.55 -22.54
N LEU A 635 -10.62 -2.10 -21.70
CA LEU A 635 -11.24 -1.38 -20.59
C LEU A 635 -10.18 -0.89 -19.61
N SER A 636 -9.27 -1.77 -19.18
CA SER A 636 -8.17 -1.43 -18.27
C SER A 636 -7.32 -0.31 -18.83
N ARG A 637 -6.97 -0.41 -20.11
CA ARG A 637 -6.18 0.62 -20.79
C ARG A 637 -6.91 1.96 -20.87
N LEU A 638 -8.20 1.96 -21.19
CA LEU A 638 -9.02 3.19 -21.23
C LEU A 638 -9.05 3.88 -19.85
N TYR A 639 -9.36 3.15 -18.77
CA TYR A 639 -9.44 3.74 -17.42
C TYR A 639 -8.08 4.18 -16.86
N LEU A 640 -6.99 3.47 -17.19
CA LEU A 640 -5.64 3.82 -16.74
C LEU A 640 -5.03 4.98 -17.54
N GLU A 641 -5.32 5.10 -18.83
CA GLU A 641 -4.74 6.14 -19.69
C GLU A 641 -5.64 7.39 -19.87
N ALA A 642 -6.92 7.34 -19.50
CA ALA A 642 -7.79 8.52 -19.60
C ALA A 642 -7.31 9.70 -18.73
N PRO A 643 -7.45 10.96 -19.16
CA PRO A 643 -6.99 12.10 -18.36
C PRO A 643 -7.84 12.33 -17.11
N LEU A 644 -9.15 12.09 -17.18
CA LEU A 644 -10.11 12.27 -16.09
C LEU A 644 -11.16 11.17 -16.11
N ILE A 645 -11.43 10.54 -14.97
CA ILE A 645 -12.56 9.60 -14.84
C ILE A 645 -13.75 10.38 -14.26
N THR A 646 -14.88 10.36 -14.98
CA THR A 646 -16.14 10.99 -14.58
C THR A 646 -16.94 10.09 -13.64
N GLU A 647 -17.94 10.65 -12.95
CA GLU A 647 -18.79 9.88 -12.02
C GLU A 647 -19.59 8.81 -12.77
N ASP A 648 -20.15 9.13 -13.94
CA ASP A 648 -20.86 8.16 -14.79
C ASP A 648 -19.95 7.01 -15.25
N ALA A 649 -18.67 7.29 -15.49
CA ALA A 649 -17.70 6.23 -15.80
C ALA A 649 -17.39 5.37 -14.57
N VAL A 650 -17.34 5.94 -13.36
CA VAL A 650 -17.21 5.14 -12.13
C VAL A 650 -18.41 4.21 -11.96
N GLU A 651 -19.63 4.70 -12.17
CA GLU A 651 -20.84 3.89 -12.07
C GLU A 651 -20.88 2.79 -13.16
N ALA A 652 -20.45 3.11 -14.39
CA ALA A 652 -20.31 2.12 -15.44
C ALA A 652 -19.29 1.02 -15.07
N LEU A 653 -18.14 1.39 -14.49
CA LEU A 653 -17.14 0.42 -14.02
C LEU A 653 -17.70 -0.46 -12.89
N LYS A 654 -18.46 0.13 -11.96
CA LYS A 654 -19.12 -0.58 -10.86
C LYS A 654 -20.12 -1.63 -11.37
N LEU A 655 -20.92 -1.30 -12.38
CA LEU A 655 -21.83 -2.25 -13.02
C LEU A 655 -21.06 -3.38 -13.72
N VAL A 656 -19.98 -3.04 -14.43
CA VAL A 656 -19.15 -4.03 -15.12
C VAL A 656 -18.42 -4.96 -14.13
N SER A 657 -18.04 -4.47 -12.95
CA SER A 657 -17.42 -5.30 -11.90
C SER A 657 -18.40 -6.14 -11.08
N SER A 658 -19.70 -5.87 -11.17
CA SER A 658 -20.75 -6.74 -10.62
C SER A 658 -21.14 -7.87 -11.58
N ASP A 659 -20.72 -7.83 -12.85
CA ASP A 659 -21.07 -8.84 -13.85
C ASP A 659 -20.17 -10.08 -13.76
N GLU A 660 -20.77 -11.21 -13.39
CA GLU A 660 -20.09 -12.50 -13.26
C GLU A 660 -19.47 -13.00 -14.57
N THR A 661 -20.04 -12.62 -15.71
CA THR A 661 -19.57 -13.06 -17.03
C THR A 661 -18.23 -12.45 -17.41
N ARG A 662 -17.87 -11.32 -16.78
CA ARG A 662 -16.62 -10.57 -17.00
C ARG A 662 -15.45 -11.12 -16.18
N GLY A 663 -15.69 -12.04 -15.25
CA GLY A 663 -14.68 -12.57 -14.35
C GLY A 663 -14.11 -11.50 -13.40
N LEU A 664 -12.87 -11.69 -12.94
CA LEU A 664 -12.26 -10.84 -11.89
C LEU A 664 -11.49 -9.62 -12.43
N ALA A 665 -11.31 -9.50 -13.75
CA ALA A 665 -10.48 -8.45 -14.33
C ALA A 665 -10.99 -7.01 -14.04
N PRO A 666 -12.31 -6.71 -14.07
CA PRO A 666 -12.80 -5.38 -13.68
C PRO A 666 -12.57 -5.04 -12.20
N LEU A 667 -12.59 -6.04 -11.31
CA LEU A 667 -12.28 -5.85 -9.88
C LEU A 667 -10.78 -5.57 -9.66
N GLU A 668 -9.92 -6.27 -10.40
CA GLU A 668 -8.49 -5.99 -10.40
C GLU A 668 -8.19 -4.57 -10.92
N LEU A 669 -8.90 -4.15 -11.98
CA LEU A 669 -8.84 -2.77 -12.46
C LEU A 669 -9.25 -1.76 -11.38
N LEU A 670 -10.32 -2.00 -10.62
CA LEU A 670 -10.71 -1.12 -9.51
C LEU A 670 -9.60 -0.98 -8.46
N LYS A 671 -8.94 -2.09 -8.08
CA LYS A 671 -7.77 -2.06 -7.20
C LYS A 671 -6.63 -1.22 -7.79
N GLU A 672 -6.29 -1.43 -9.06
CA GLU A 672 -5.25 -0.64 -9.75
C GLU A 672 -5.62 0.85 -9.82
N MET A 673 -6.90 1.19 -9.99
CA MET A 673 -7.38 2.57 -9.97
C MET A 673 -7.21 3.23 -8.60
N VAL A 674 -7.41 2.51 -7.49
CA VAL A 674 -7.10 3.00 -6.13
C VAL A 674 -5.61 3.34 -6.01
N ILE A 675 -4.73 2.51 -6.56
CA ILE A 675 -3.28 2.67 -6.43
C ILE A 675 -2.75 3.78 -7.36
N ARG A 676 -3.15 3.77 -8.63
CA ARG A 676 -2.58 4.64 -9.67
C ARG A 676 -3.24 6.02 -9.75
N ARG A 677 -4.39 6.24 -9.09
CA ARG A 677 -5.09 7.54 -9.08
C ARG A 677 -5.37 8.05 -7.65
N PRO A 678 -4.33 8.47 -6.91
CA PRO A 678 -4.45 8.89 -5.50
C PRO A 678 -5.47 10.02 -5.28
N THR A 679 -5.63 10.95 -6.23
CA THR A 679 -6.58 12.08 -6.11
C THR A 679 -8.05 11.66 -6.07
N LYS A 680 -8.39 10.47 -6.57
CA LYS A 680 -9.75 9.91 -6.55
C LYS A 680 -9.79 8.52 -5.88
N GLN A 681 -8.74 8.15 -5.13
CA GLN A 681 -8.61 6.80 -4.57
C GLN A 681 -9.80 6.38 -3.71
N LEU A 682 -10.39 7.32 -2.96
CA LEU A 682 -11.55 7.06 -2.09
C LEU A 682 -12.80 6.65 -2.86
N VAL A 683 -12.99 7.19 -4.07
CA VAL A 683 -14.15 6.88 -4.92
C VAL A 683 -14.07 5.42 -5.37
N PHE A 684 -12.90 5.00 -5.87
CA PHE A 684 -12.68 3.62 -6.32
C PHE A 684 -12.63 2.64 -5.15
N LEU A 685 -12.05 3.04 -4.01
CA LEU A 685 -12.03 2.24 -2.81
C LEU A 685 -13.45 1.98 -2.32
N ASN A 686 -14.33 2.98 -2.32
CA ASN A 686 -15.72 2.81 -1.90
C ASN A 686 -16.49 1.85 -2.82
N VAL A 687 -16.23 1.88 -4.13
CA VAL A 687 -16.80 0.89 -5.07
C VAL A 687 -16.29 -0.52 -4.74
N LEU A 688 -14.98 -0.68 -4.54
CA LEU A 688 -14.39 -1.97 -4.19
C LEU A 688 -14.91 -2.50 -2.84
N LEU A 689 -15.05 -1.62 -1.84
CA LEU A 689 -15.65 -1.92 -0.54
C LEU A 689 -17.12 -2.37 -0.68
N CYS A 690 -17.90 -1.76 -1.58
CA CYS A 690 -19.26 -2.23 -1.88
C CYS A 690 -19.26 -3.70 -2.34
N HIS A 691 -18.31 -4.11 -3.19
CA HIS A 691 -18.20 -5.48 -3.69
C HIS A 691 -17.76 -6.50 -2.62
N THR A 692 -17.12 -6.08 -1.51
CA THR A 692 -16.87 -6.98 -0.36
C THR A 692 -18.17 -7.47 0.30
N GLY A 693 -19.29 -6.81 0.02
CA GLY A 693 -20.62 -7.21 0.44
C GLY A 693 -21.45 -7.89 -0.66
N HIS A 694 -20.89 -8.22 -1.82
CA HIS A 694 -21.65 -8.78 -2.96
C HIS A 694 -22.25 -10.16 -2.64
N GLU A 695 -23.36 -10.57 -3.27
CA GLU A 695 -23.99 -11.88 -3.07
C GLU A 695 -23.13 -13.02 -3.64
N ASN A 696 -22.66 -12.86 -4.88
CA ASN A 696 -21.75 -13.83 -5.50
C ASN A 696 -20.46 -13.98 -4.66
N ASN A 697 -20.15 -15.24 -4.30
CA ASN A 697 -19.00 -15.57 -3.47
C ASN A 697 -17.65 -15.26 -4.13
N THR A 698 -17.51 -15.49 -5.44
CA THR A 698 -16.26 -15.26 -6.19
C THR A 698 -15.88 -13.78 -6.24
N ILE A 699 -16.85 -12.91 -6.57
CA ILE A 699 -16.68 -11.45 -6.57
C ILE A 699 -16.35 -10.96 -5.16
N ARG A 700 -17.10 -11.44 -4.16
CA ARG A 700 -16.93 -11.05 -2.76
C ARG A 700 -15.56 -11.42 -2.21
N GLU A 701 -15.12 -12.67 -2.38
CA GLU A 701 -13.84 -13.15 -1.88
C GLU A 701 -12.67 -12.43 -2.56
N ALA A 702 -12.72 -12.24 -3.89
CA ALA A 702 -11.71 -11.49 -4.62
C ALA A 702 -11.64 -10.02 -4.19
N ALA A 703 -12.79 -9.36 -4.01
CA ALA A 703 -12.85 -7.99 -3.50
C ALA A 703 -12.28 -7.88 -2.09
N ILE A 704 -12.61 -8.82 -1.19
CA ILE A 704 -12.05 -8.87 0.16
C ILE A 704 -10.52 -9.05 0.10
N GLU A 705 -10.02 -9.98 -0.72
CA GLU A 705 -8.58 -10.19 -0.88
C GLU A 705 -7.87 -8.92 -1.37
N PHE A 706 -8.42 -8.23 -2.37
CA PHE A 706 -7.87 -6.97 -2.86
C PHE A 706 -7.92 -5.85 -1.83
N VAL A 707 -8.99 -5.74 -1.03
CA VAL A 707 -9.08 -4.75 0.06
C VAL A 707 -8.07 -5.07 1.17
N VAL A 708 -7.86 -6.34 1.53
CA VAL A 708 -6.83 -6.75 2.49
C VAL A 708 -5.43 -6.44 1.97
N GLN A 709 -5.15 -6.63 0.68
CA GLN A 709 -3.87 -6.20 0.09
C GLN A 709 -3.68 -4.67 0.15
N LEU A 710 -4.76 -3.89 0.01
CA LEU A 710 -4.74 -2.43 0.16
C LEU A 710 -4.63 -1.97 1.62
N TYR A 711 -5.08 -2.79 2.57
CA TYR A 711 -5.03 -2.52 4.02
C TYR A 711 -3.60 -2.35 4.54
N SER A 712 -2.61 -2.99 3.90
CA SER A 712 -1.17 -2.79 4.19
C SER A 712 -0.69 -1.34 4.02
N ARG A 713 -1.49 -0.46 3.40
CA ARG A 713 -1.19 0.97 3.25
C ARG A 713 -1.85 1.76 4.39
N PRO A 714 -1.09 2.43 5.27
CA PRO A 714 -1.62 3.06 6.48
C PRO A 714 -2.64 4.18 6.20
N GLU A 715 -2.52 4.86 5.06
CA GLU A 715 -3.47 5.90 4.62
C GLU A 715 -4.88 5.35 4.33
N LEU A 716 -4.98 4.08 3.91
CA LEU A 716 -6.24 3.41 3.57
C LEU A 716 -6.77 2.54 4.71
N ALA A 717 -5.87 2.02 5.57
CA ALA A 717 -6.20 1.11 6.65
C ALA A 717 -7.33 1.61 7.54
N LYS A 718 -7.23 2.87 8.02
CA LYS A 718 -8.24 3.48 8.88
C LYS A 718 -9.63 3.56 8.23
N LEU A 719 -9.69 3.89 6.94
CA LEU A 719 -10.95 4.02 6.21
C LEU A 719 -11.60 2.64 5.96
N ILE A 720 -10.77 1.63 5.67
CA ILE A 720 -11.21 0.25 5.51
C ILE A 720 -11.77 -0.29 6.84
N GLU A 721 -11.08 -0.03 7.96
CA GLU A 721 -11.57 -0.36 9.30
C GLU A 721 -12.88 0.34 9.65
N GLU A 722 -12.98 1.65 9.42
CA GLU A 722 -14.22 2.41 9.67
C GLU A 722 -15.39 1.82 8.88
N TYR A 723 -15.19 1.44 7.61
CA TYR A 723 -16.20 0.76 6.80
C TYR A 723 -16.56 -0.61 7.37
N ALA A 724 -15.57 -1.45 7.72
CA ALA A 724 -15.81 -2.78 8.25
C ALA A 724 -16.55 -2.74 9.60
N VAL A 725 -16.19 -1.82 10.48
CA VAL A 725 -16.85 -1.59 11.79
C VAL A 725 -18.28 -1.06 11.59
N LEU A 726 -18.49 -0.17 10.62
CA LEU A 726 -19.84 0.32 10.28
C LEU A 726 -20.75 -0.84 9.86
N TYR A 727 -20.29 -1.70 8.96
CA TYR A 727 -21.06 -2.86 8.49
C TYR A 727 -21.28 -3.89 9.60
N LEU A 728 -20.29 -4.15 10.45
CA LEU A 728 -20.47 -4.95 11.67
C LEU A 728 -21.58 -4.37 12.56
N GLY A 729 -21.64 -3.04 12.69
CA GLY A 729 -22.66 -2.33 13.45
C GLY A 729 -24.09 -2.54 12.96
N PHE A 730 -24.30 -2.77 11.65
CA PHE A 730 -25.63 -3.04 11.10
C PHE A 730 -26.25 -4.33 11.64
N LEU A 731 -25.44 -5.32 12.02
CA LEU A 731 -25.92 -6.60 12.59
C LEU A 731 -26.62 -6.45 13.95
N ARG A 732 -26.58 -5.27 14.57
CA ARG A 732 -27.34 -4.93 15.78
C ARG A 732 -28.80 -4.62 15.49
N LEU A 733 -29.12 -4.27 14.25
CA LEU A 733 -30.48 -3.92 13.83
C LEU A 733 -31.34 -5.19 13.78
N PRO A 734 -32.65 -5.07 14.07
CA PRO A 734 -33.57 -6.22 14.00
C PRO A 734 -33.64 -6.81 12.59
N ASN A 735 -33.58 -5.94 11.57
CA ASN A 735 -33.68 -6.28 10.16
C ASN A 735 -32.48 -5.71 9.38
N PRO A 736 -32.08 -6.33 8.26
CA PRO A 736 -30.99 -5.82 7.42
C PRO A 736 -31.32 -4.45 6.81
N PRO A 737 -30.40 -3.47 6.86
CA PRO A 737 -30.65 -2.16 6.29
C PRO A 737 -30.61 -2.18 4.76
N GLU A 738 -31.34 -1.25 4.12
CA GLU A 738 -31.45 -1.14 2.65
C GLU A 738 -30.09 -1.07 1.93
N ILE A 739 -29.06 -0.51 2.59
CA ILE A 739 -27.70 -0.38 2.05
C ILE A 739 -27.01 -1.73 1.75
N VAL A 740 -27.49 -2.84 2.29
CA VAL A 740 -26.96 -4.20 2.02
C VAL A 740 -27.53 -4.79 0.73
N PHE A 741 -28.60 -4.17 0.20
CA PHE A 741 -29.30 -4.55 -1.02
C PHE A 741 -28.91 -3.62 -2.19
N GLY A 742 -29.29 -4.01 -3.40
CA GLY A 742 -28.96 -3.31 -4.64
C GLY A 742 -28.55 -4.28 -5.75
N GLN A 743 -28.80 -3.88 -7.00
CA GLN A 743 -28.37 -4.66 -8.19
C GLN A 743 -26.83 -4.79 -8.24
N ASP A 744 -26.13 -3.74 -7.87
CA ASP A 744 -24.68 -3.67 -7.75
C ASP A 744 -24.09 -4.62 -6.69
N ARG A 745 -24.90 -5.04 -5.71
CA ARG A 745 -24.54 -5.99 -4.66
C ARG A 745 -25.04 -7.41 -4.93
N GLY A 746 -25.71 -7.63 -6.06
CA GLY A 746 -26.34 -8.90 -6.44
C GLY A 746 -27.65 -9.20 -5.72
N ARG A 747 -28.17 -8.29 -4.87
CA ARG A 747 -29.40 -8.50 -4.08
C ARG A 747 -30.47 -7.47 -4.46
N PRO A 748 -31.23 -7.67 -5.55
CA PRO A 748 -32.18 -6.66 -6.04
C PRO A 748 -33.44 -6.51 -5.17
N GLN A 749 -33.79 -7.50 -4.36
CA GLN A 749 -34.96 -7.50 -3.49
C GLN A 749 -34.55 -7.24 -2.04
N ILE A 750 -35.32 -6.40 -1.35
CA ILE A 750 -35.13 -6.11 0.07
C ILE A 750 -35.81 -7.22 0.87
N ASP A 751 -35.05 -7.85 1.75
CA ASP A 751 -35.54 -8.86 2.69
C ASP A 751 -35.75 -8.26 4.07
N ASP A 752 -36.84 -8.64 4.75
CA ASP A 752 -37.13 -8.16 6.11
C ASP A 752 -36.38 -8.93 7.21
N GLN A 753 -35.74 -10.05 6.89
CA GLN A 753 -35.05 -10.92 7.85
C GLN A 753 -33.58 -11.10 7.50
N TRP A 754 -32.75 -11.24 8.54
CA TRP A 754 -31.33 -11.57 8.36
C TRP A 754 -31.17 -12.98 7.78
N SER A 755 -30.45 -13.06 6.67
CA SER A 755 -30.08 -14.31 6.01
C SER A 755 -28.57 -14.56 6.16
N GLU A 756 -28.12 -15.75 5.79
CA GLU A 756 -26.69 -16.04 5.75
C GLU A 756 -25.96 -15.16 4.71
N SER A 757 -26.62 -14.83 3.60
CA SER A 757 -26.13 -13.92 2.55
C SER A 757 -25.91 -12.49 3.09
N THR A 758 -26.93 -11.90 3.72
CA THR A 758 -26.85 -10.51 4.25
C THR A 758 -25.92 -10.41 5.46
N THR A 759 -25.85 -11.45 6.30
CA THR A 759 -24.90 -11.49 7.42
C THR A 759 -23.45 -11.59 6.92
N ARG A 760 -23.17 -12.45 5.93
CA ARG A 760 -21.84 -12.54 5.30
C ARG A 760 -21.43 -11.23 4.64
N ALA A 761 -22.37 -10.50 4.03
CA ALA A 761 -22.11 -9.20 3.42
C ALA A 761 -21.56 -8.18 4.41
N CYS A 762 -22.03 -8.22 5.66
CA CYS A 762 -21.62 -7.29 6.71
C CYS A 762 -20.35 -7.75 7.46
N LEU A 763 -20.16 -9.07 7.56
CA LEU A 763 -19.13 -9.65 8.41
C LEU A 763 -17.87 -10.11 7.65
N GLY A 764 -17.98 -10.40 6.35
CA GLY A 764 -16.92 -11.05 5.56
C GLY A 764 -15.60 -10.27 5.58
N LEU A 765 -15.64 -8.97 5.23
CA LEU A 765 -14.46 -8.11 5.26
C LEU A 765 -13.88 -8.00 6.69
N TYR A 766 -14.74 -7.82 7.69
CA TYR A 766 -14.32 -7.69 9.08
C TYR A 766 -13.52 -8.90 9.56
N LEU A 767 -14.00 -10.11 9.24
CA LEU A 767 -13.33 -11.35 9.60
C LEU A 767 -12.01 -11.58 8.86
N ALA A 768 -11.88 -11.07 7.63
CA ALA A 768 -10.62 -11.11 6.90
C ALA A 768 -9.61 -10.11 7.47
N LEU A 769 -10.04 -8.92 7.89
CA LEU A 769 -9.17 -7.95 8.56
C LEU A 769 -8.70 -8.43 9.93
N LEU A 770 -9.50 -9.27 10.61
CA LEU A 770 -9.17 -9.81 11.92
C LEU A 770 -7.85 -10.61 11.93
N SER A 771 -7.49 -11.29 10.83
CA SER A 771 -6.21 -12.00 10.74
C SER A 771 -5.01 -11.06 10.64
N GLU A 772 -5.20 -9.86 10.07
CA GLU A 772 -4.16 -8.83 9.98
C GLU A 772 -4.08 -7.97 11.25
N HIS A 773 -5.23 -7.66 11.87
CA HIS A 773 -5.34 -6.80 13.05
C HIS A 773 -6.21 -7.44 14.14
N GLN A 774 -5.57 -8.17 15.06
CA GLN A 774 -6.23 -9.06 16.03
C GLN A 774 -7.09 -8.32 17.07
N ASP A 775 -6.81 -7.04 17.35
CA ASP A 775 -7.53 -6.22 18.33
C ASP A 775 -9.01 -6.01 17.95
N LEU A 776 -9.35 -6.20 16.67
CA LEU A 776 -10.73 -6.16 16.18
C LEU A 776 -11.62 -7.24 16.83
N ILE A 777 -11.06 -8.28 17.46
CA ILE A 777 -11.87 -9.30 18.13
C ILE A 777 -12.72 -8.74 19.28
N TYR A 778 -12.23 -7.72 19.99
CA TYR A 778 -12.92 -7.13 21.13
C TYR A 778 -14.20 -6.43 20.70
N GLU A 779 -14.14 -5.71 19.58
CA GLU A 779 -15.28 -5.00 19.02
C GLU A 779 -16.32 -5.99 18.49
N LEU A 780 -15.90 -7.08 17.83
CA LEU A 780 -16.82 -8.18 17.45
C LEU A 780 -17.54 -8.74 18.67
N ALA A 781 -16.82 -9.05 19.75
CA ALA A 781 -17.41 -9.58 20.97
C ALA A 781 -18.36 -8.58 21.63
N ARG A 782 -18.04 -7.28 21.61
CA ARG A 782 -18.90 -6.21 22.12
C ARG A 782 -20.21 -6.14 21.34
N VAL A 783 -20.14 -6.05 20.01
CA VAL A 783 -21.33 -5.93 19.14
C VAL A 783 -22.17 -7.21 19.22
N TYR A 784 -21.54 -8.39 19.25
CA TYR A 784 -22.19 -9.70 19.35
C TYR A 784 -23.22 -9.77 20.48
N THR A 785 -22.95 -9.15 21.63
CA THR A 785 -23.88 -9.15 22.78
C THR A 785 -25.29 -8.67 22.41
N SER A 786 -25.37 -7.66 21.53
CA SER A 786 -26.61 -6.98 21.12
C SER A 786 -27.29 -7.55 19.86
N MET A 787 -26.71 -8.56 19.22
CA MET A 787 -27.26 -9.14 17.98
C MET A 787 -28.38 -10.15 18.23
N GLY A 788 -29.26 -10.32 17.23
CA GLY A 788 -30.32 -11.33 17.22
C GLY A 788 -29.79 -12.78 17.21
N ALA A 789 -30.63 -13.74 17.64
CA ALA A 789 -30.23 -15.13 17.81
C ALA A 789 -29.80 -15.81 16.48
N ASP A 790 -30.46 -15.50 15.37
CA ASP A 790 -30.15 -16.09 14.06
C ASP A 790 -28.81 -15.58 13.50
N VAL A 791 -28.56 -14.27 13.63
CA VAL A 791 -27.26 -13.66 13.29
C VAL A 791 -26.14 -14.26 14.13
N LYS A 792 -26.35 -14.41 15.46
CA LYS A 792 -25.39 -15.06 16.36
C LYS A 792 -25.02 -16.48 15.89
N ARG A 793 -26.00 -17.29 15.45
CA ARG A 793 -25.75 -18.65 14.92
C ARG A 793 -24.90 -18.63 13.65
N ILE A 794 -25.10 -17.66 12.76
CA ILE A 794 -24.30 -17.49 11.55
C ILE A 794 -22.87 -17.08 11.89
N ILE A 795 -22.68 -16.11 12.79
CA ILE A 795 -21.35 -15.66 13.25
C ILE A 795 -20.54 -16.82 13.83
N LEU A 796 -21.14 -17.65 14.69
CA LEU A 796 -20.47 -18.81 15.30
C LEU A 796 -19.94 -19.82 14.26
N ARG A 797 -20.55 -19.88 13.07
CA ARG A 797 -20.06 -20.68 11.93
C ARG A 797 -18.93 -19.97 11.18
N LEU A 798 -19.07 -18.67 10.91
CA LEU A 798 -18.12 -17.90 10.09
C LEU A 798 -16.79 -17.59 10.80
N VAL A 799 -16.81 -17.48 12.14
CA VAL A 799 -15.62 -17.19 12.98
C VAL A 799 -14.61 -18.35 12.99
N GLU A 800 -15.00 -19.55 12.54
CA GLU A 800 -14.16 -20.75 12.57
C GLU A 800 -12.85 -20.61 11.77
N GLY A 801 -12.91 -20.10 10.54
CA GLY A 801 -11.73 -19.90 9.70
C GLY A 801 -10.72 -18.91 10.31
N PRO A 802 -11.13 -17.66 10.61
CA PRO A 802 -10.26 -16.64 11.20
C PRO A 802 -9.62 -17.06 12.53
N VAL A 803 -10.37 -17.69 13.43
CA VAL A 803 -9.84 -18.11 14.73
C VAL A 803 -8.78 -19.20 14.60
N ARG A 804 -8.91 -20.11 13.63
CA ARG A 804 -7.86 -21.10 13.35
C ARG A 804 -6.57 -20.46 12.86
N LEU A 805 -6.66 -19.38 12.08
CA LEU A 805 -5.49 -18.63 11.60
C LEU A 805 -4.78 -17.87 12.73
N LEU A 806 -5.53 -17.28 13.66
CA LEU A 806 -4.96 -16.58 14.83
C LEU A 806 -4.20 -17.52 15.78
N GLY A 807 -4.75 -18.72 16.00
CA GLY A 807 -4.14 -19.74 16.85
C GLY A 807 -4.23 -19.46 18.36
N MET A 808 -3.84 -20.46 19.17
CA MET A 808 -3.95 -20.44 20.64
C MET A 808 -2.97 -19.49 21.34
N SER A 809 -1.93 -19.05 20.63
CA SER A 809 -0.89 -18.15 21.15
C SER A 809 -1.24 -16.67 20.99
N SER A 810 -2.37 -16.33 20.37
CA SER A 810 -2.81 -14.95 20.21
C SER A 810 -3.09 -14.32 21.59
N PRO A 811 -2.37 -13.24 21.98
CA PRO A 811 -2.61 -12.58 23.26
C PRO A 811 -3.97 -11.90 23.30
N GLN A 812 -4.48 -11.44 22.16
CA GLN A 812 -5.81 -10.83 22.05
C GLN A 812 -6.92 -11.82 22.36
N LEU A 813 -6.83 -13.05 21.84
CA LEU A 813 -7.81 -14.10 22.14
C LEU A 813 -7.77 -14.50 23.62
N LEU A 814 -6.58 -14.61 24.22
CA LEU A 814 -6.45 -14.90 25.66
C LEU A 814 -7.07 -13.80 26.53
N SER A 815 -6.81 -12.54 26.19
CA SER A 815 -7.39 -11.38 26.88
C SER A 815 -8.91 -11.30 26.67
N LEU A 816 -9.45 -11.73 25.52
CA LEU A 816 -10.90 -11.85 25.31
C LEU A 816 -11.53 -12.92 26.21
N VAL A 817 -10.85 -14.05 26.42
CA VAL A 817 -11.32 -15.09 27.35
C VAL A 817 -11.34 -14.56 28.77
N GLU A 818 -10.29 -13.84 29.18
CA GLU A 818 -10.20 -13.20 30.49
C GLU A 818 -11.30 -12.14 30.70
N ASN A 819 -11.43 -11.22 29.75
CA ASN A 819 -12.34 -10.07 29.81
C ASN A 819 -13.59 -10.28 28.94
N CYS A 820 -14.21 -11.45 29.05
CA CYS A 820 -15.38 -11.81 28.24
C CYS A 820 -16.56 -10.83 28.47
N PRO A 821 -17.10 -10.13 27.44
CA PRO A 821 -18.28 -9.27 27.61
C PRO A 821 -19.54 -10.03 28.04
N LYS A 822 -20.44 -9.42 28.83
CA LYS A 822 -21.73 -10.03 29.25
C LYS A 822 -22.60 -10.30 28.03
N GLY A 823 -22.94 -11.57 27.79
CA GLY A 823 -23.70 -12.02 26.62
C GLY A 823 -22.85 -12.55 25.45
N ALA A 824 -21.51 -12.57 25.57
CA ALA A 824 -20.59 -13.13 24.57
C ALA A 824 -20.07 -14.54 24.92
N GLU A 825 -20.61 -15.17 25.97
CA GLU A 825 -20.14 -16.46 26.49
C GLU A 825 -20.21 -17.57 25.43
N THR A 826 -21.25 -17.58 24.59
CA THR A 826 -21.40 -18.55 23.49
C THR A 826 -20.36 -18.38 22.39
N LEU A 827 -19.93 -17.13 22.12
CA LEU A 827 -18.84 -16.83 21.19
C LEU A 827 -17.51 -17.33 21.75
N VAL A 828 -17.19 -16.98 23.00
CA VAL A 828 -15.96 -17.43 23.66
C VAL A 828 -15.90 -18.95 23.76
N THR A 829 -17.02 -19.61 24.10
CA THR A 829 -17.10 -21.08 24.12
C THR A 829 -16.74 -21.68 22.75
N ARG A 830 -17.26 -21.10 21.65
CA ARG A 830 -16.96 -21.54 20.29
C ARG A 830 -15.50 -21.31 19.93
N VAL A 831 -14.93 -20.15 20.27
CA VAL A 831 -13.50 -19.83 20.06
C VAL A 831 -12.62 -20.87 20.74
N ILE A 832 -12.85 -21.16 22.03
CA ILE A 832 -12.07 -22.15 22.79
C ILE A 832 -12.20 -23.54 22.15
N HIS A 833 -13.41 -23.92 21.71
CA HIS A 833 -13.62 -25.19 21.02
C HIS A 833 -12.83 -25.29 19.71
N ILE A 834 -12.83 -24.24 18.89
CA ILE A 834 -12.08 -24.21 17.62
C ILE A 834 -10.58 -24.35 17.88
N LEU A 835 -10.07 -23.62 18.87
CA LEU A 835 -8.66 -23.60 19.23
C LEU A 835 -8.14 -24.96 19.75
N THR A 836 -9.00 -25.74 20.42
CA THR A 836 -8.62 -26.99 21.11
C THR A 836 -9.09 -28.25 20.39
N GLU A 837 -9.70 -28.13 19.21
CA GLU A 837 -10.23 -29.24 18.43
C GLU A 837 -9.13 -30.16 17.89
N LYS A 838 -8.09 -29.56 17.30
CA LYS A 838 -6.98 -30.30 16.63
C LYS A 838 -5.67 -30.26 17.41
N SER A 839 -5.61 -29.52 18.50
CA SER A 839 -4.39 -29.27 19.27
C SER A 839 -4.67 -29.27 20.77
N ALA A 840 -3.68 -29.69 21.56
CA ALA A 840 -3.78 -29.68 23.01
C ALA A 840 -3.87 -28.23 23.54
N PRO A 841 -4.71 -27.97 24.55
CA PRO A 841 -4.85 -26.63 25.12
C PRO A 841 -3.55 -26.16 25.79
N SER A 842 -3.17 -24.90 25.59
CA SER A 842 -2.02 -24.29 26.28
C SER A 842 -2.32 -24.04 27.76
N ALA A 843 -1.29 -24.06 28.62
CA ALA A 843 -1.44 -23.84 30.05
C ALA A 843 -2.05 -22.46 30.38
N GLU A 844 -1.70 -21.44 29.61
CA GLU A 844 -2.25 -20.08 29.75
C GLU A 844 -3.75 -20.03 29.43
N LEU A 845 -4.17 -20.66 28.32
CA LEU A 845 -5.58 -20.75 27.96
C LEU A 845 -6.39 -21.48 29.03
N VAL A 846 -5.87 -22.60 29.54
CA VAL A 846 -6.51 -23.36 30.62
C VAL A 846 -6.68 -22.50 31.87
N ALA A 847 -5.65 -21.73 32.25
CA ALA A 847 -5.70 -20.86 33.42
C ALA A 847 -6.81 -19.80 33.30
N LYS A 848 -6.92 -19.13 32.14
CA LYS A 848 -7.95 -18.11 31.89
C LYS A 848 -9.36 -18.69 31.79
N VAL A 849 -9.53 -19.85 31.14
CA VAL A 849 -10.82 -20.55 31.08
C VAL A 849 -11.29 -20.97 32.48
N ARG A 850 -10.36 -21.42 33.33
CA ARG A 850 -10.65 -21.77 34.73
C ARG A 850 -11.13 -20.57 35.54
N GLU A 851 -10.41 -19.47 35.45
CA GLU A 851 -10.77 -18.22 36.15
C GLU A 851 -12.18 -17.75 35.74
N LEU A 852 -12.49 -17.78 34.45
CA LEU A 852 -13.81 -17.40 33.94
C LEU A 852 -14.93 -18.37 34.38
N TYR A 853 -14.66 -19.68 34.43
CA TYR A 853 -15.62 -20.68 34.93
C TYR A 853 -15.94 -20.50 36.42
N GLN A 854 -14.92 -20.17 37.23
CA GLN A 854 -15.10 -20.00 38.67
C GLN A 854 -15.84 -18.69 39.01
N THR A 855 -15.60 -17.63 38.24
CA THR A 855 -16.13 -16.29 38.53
C THR A 855 -17.49 -16.02 37.90
N ARG A 856 -17.78 -16.57 36.71
CA ARG A 856 -18.90 -16.10 35.90
C ARG A 856 -19.69 -17.15 35.14
N VAL A 857 -19.06 -18.15 34.53
CA VAL A 857 -19.76 -19.16 33.71
C VAL A 857 -19.98 -20.44 34.52
N SER A 858 -21.23 -20.75 34.86
CA SER A 858 -21.55 -21.94 35.68
C SER A 858 -21.74 -23.24 34.88
N ASP A 859 -21.93 -23.15 33.56
CA ASP A 859 -22.16 -24.30 32.68
C ASP A 859 -20.88 -25.13 32.51
N VAL A 860 -20.93 -26.39 32.97
CA VAL A 860 -19.79 -27.31 32.92
C VAL A 860 -19.33 -27.64 31.49
N ARG A 861 -20.20 -27.46 30.48
CA ARG A 861 -19.84 -27.66 29.06
C ARG A 861 -18.70 -26.75 28.61
N PHE A 862 -18.54 -25.60 29.27
CA PHE A 862 -17.46 -24.65 29.03
C PHE A 862 -16.07 -25.25 29.26
N LEU A 863 -15.95 -26.23 30.16
CA LEU A 863 -14.67 -26.90 30.47
C LEU A 863 -14.32 -28.02 29.50
N ILE A 864 -15.28 -28.56 28.73
CA ILE A 864 -15.09 -29.72 27.86
C ILE A 864 -13.90 -29.56 26.90
N PRO A 865 -13.71 -28.41 26.22
CA PRO A 865 -12.63 -28.26 25.25
C PRO A 865 -11.23 -28.25 25.89
N VAL A 866 -11.11 -27.83 27.15
CA VAL A 866 -9.84 -27.71 27.88
C VAL A 866 -9.57 -28.86 28.86
N LEU A 867 -10.40 -29.90 28.87
CA LEU A 867 -10.32 -31.01 29.85
C LEU A 867 -8.93 -31.62 29.99
N ASN A 868 -8.20 -31.78 28.88
CA ASN A 868 -6.88 -32.42 28.87
C ASN A 868 -5.78 -31.55 29.49
N GLY A 869 -6.03 -30.25 29.67
CA GLY A 869 -5.10 -29.34 30.34
C GLY A 869 -5.39 -29.12 31.83
N LEU A 870 -6.54 -29.61 32.33
CA LEU A 870 -6.90 -29.50 33.74
C LEU A 870 -6.12 -30.49 34.60
N THR A 871 -5.94 -30.17 35.88
CA THR A 871 -5.34 -31.10 36.85
C THR A 871 -6.32 -32.22 37.22
N LYS A 872 -5.78 -33.36 37.66
CA LYS A 872 -6.57 -34.50 38.16
C LYS A 872 -7.64 -34.09 39.18
N LYS A 873 -7.30 -33.21 40.13
CA LYS A 873 -8.23 -32.74 41.17
C LYS A 873 -9.40 -31.96 40.58
N GLU A 874 -9.14 -31.10 39.60
CA GLU A 874 -10.15 -30.28 38.93
C GLU A 874 -11.11 -31.14 38.09
N VAL A 875 -10.57 -32.12 37.35
CA VAL A 875 -11.38 -33.07 36.57
C VAL A 875 -12.32 -33.86 37.48
N ILE A 876 -11.82 -34.40 38.60
CA ILE A 876 -12.62 -35.15 39.58
C ILE A 876 -13.71 -34.26 40.19
N ALA A 877 -13.42 -32.99 40.47
CA ALA A 877 -14.41 -32.04 40.99
C ALA A 877 -15.53 -31.72 39.98
N ALA A 878 -15.21 -31.65 38.68
CA ALA A 878 -16.18 -31.40 37.61
C ALA A 878 -16.96 -32.65 37.17
N LEU A 879 -16.42 -33.84 37.40
CA LEU A 879 -16.97 -35.13 36.95
C LEU A 879 -18.45 -35.34 37.30
N PRO A 880 -18.97 -35.04 38.52
CA PRO A 880 -20.38 -35.22 38.86
C PRO A 880 -21.32 -34.34 38.03
N LYS A 881 -20.87 -33.16 37.58
CA LYS A 881 -21.63 -32.27 36.70
C LYS A 881 -21.56 -32.75 35.25
N LEU A 882 -20.39 -33.24 34.81
CA LEU A 882 -20.18 -33.75 33.44
C LEU A 882 -21.04 -34.98 33.13
N ILE A 883 -21.16 -35.93 34.06
CA ILE A 883 -21.94 -37.16 33.84
C ILE A 883 -23.46 -36.94 33.80
N LYS A 884 -23.95 -35.76 34.24
CA LYS A 884 -25.38 -35.38 34.16
C LYS A 884 -25.77 -34.88 32.77
N LEU A 885 -24.79 -34.65 31.89
CA LEU A 885 -25.04 -34.21 30.51
C LEU A 885 -25.66 -35.33 29.66
N ASN A 886 -26.05 -34.99 28.43
CA ASN A 886 -26.58 -35.96 27.47
C ASN A 886 -25.57 -37.11 27.24
N PRO A 887 -25.99 -38.39 27.20
CA PRO A 887 -25.11 -39.54 26.99
C PRO A 887 -24.10 -39.41 25.83
N ILE A 888 -24.48 -38.73 24.74
CA ILE A 888 -23.59 -38.48 23.60
C ILE A 888 -22.42 -37.59 24.02
N VAL A 889 -22.71 -36.51 24.75
CA VAL A 889 -21.71 -35.57 25.28
C VAL A 889 -20.86 -36.24 26.35
N VAL A 890 -21.44 -37.08 27.21
CA VAL A 890 -20.69 -37.85 28.21
C VAL A 890 -19.69 -38.80 27.53
N LYS A 891 -20.08 -39.46 26.44
CA LYS A 891 -19.18 -40.29 25.66
C LYS A 891 -18.03 -39.47 25.06
N GLU A 892 -18.31 -38.28 24.52
CA GLU A 892 -17.28 -37.37 24.01
C GLU A 892 -16.29 -36.92 25.10
N VAL A 893 -16.80 -36.55 26.28
CA VAL A 893 -15.99 -36.21 27.46
C VAL A 893 -15.06 -37.36 27.84
N PHE A 894 -15.58 -38.59 27.88
CA PHE A 894 -14.75 -39.76 28.17
C PHE A 894 -13.73 -40.02 27.08
N ASN A 895 -14.09 -39.88 25.80
CA ASN A 895 -13.13 -40.04 24.71
C ASN A 895 -11.98 -39.04 24.80
N ARG A 896 -12.27 -37.80 25.20
CA ARG A 896 -11.25 -36.76 25.38
C ARG A 896 -10.34 -37.05 26.57
N LEU A 897 -10.92 -37.43 27.72
CA LEU A 897 -10.18 -37.84 28.92
C LEU A 897 -9.41 -39.15 28.76
N LEU A 898 -9.83 -40.06 27.88
CA LEU A 898 -9.16 -41.33 27.63
C LEU A 898 -8.16 -41.25 26.46
N GLY A 899 -8.05 -40.09 25.81
CA GLY A 899 -7.15 -39.88 24.67
C GLY A 899 -7.57 -40.59 23.38
N THR A 900 -8.80 -41.10 23.29
CA THR A 900 -9.31 -41.83 22.11
C THR A 900 -9.80 -40.90 20.99
N HIS A 901 -9.84 -39.59 21.22
CA HIS A 901 -10.50 -38.62 20.35
C HIS A 901 -9.71 -38.16 19.10
N ASN A 902 -8.42 -38.52 18.90
CA ASN A 902 -7.61 -37.99 17.78
C ASN A 902 -6.47 -38.93 17.31
N ASN A 903 -6.75 -40.22 17.09
CA ASN A 903 -5.74 -41.20 16.64
C ASN A 903 -5.06 -40.87 15.28
N ASP A 904 -5.57 -39.92 14.49
CA ASP A 904 -5.00 -39.54 13.18
C ASP A 904 -3.81 -38.57 13.26
N SER A 905 -3.56 -37.92 14.40
CA SER A 905 -2.58 -36.81 14.48
C SER A 905 -1.19 -37.18 15.01
N GLY A 906 -0.96 -38.44 15.42
CA GLY A 906 0.37 -38.95 15.79
C GLY A 906 1.02 -38.36 17.05
N ILE A 907 0.38 -37.41 17.74
CA ILE A 907 0.89 -36.79 18.97
C ILE A 907 0.21 -37.44 20.19
N PRO A 908 0.96 -38.12 21.08
CA PRO A 908 0.38 -38.70 22.30
C PRO A 908 -0.02 -37.56 23.27
N HIS A 909 -1.31 -37.27 23.34
CA HIS A 909 -1.85 -36.35 24.34
C HIS A 909 -1.82 -37.03 25.72
N MET A 910 -1.09 -36.44 26.67
CA MET A 910 -1.08 -36.91 28.06
C MET A 910 -2.39 -36.50 28.74
N SER A 911 -3.27 -37.46 28.98
CA SER A 911 -4.47 -37.23 29.78
C SER A 911 -4.12 -36.98 31.26
N PRO A 912 -4.82 -36.07 31.96
CA PRO A 912 -4.61 -35.83 33.39
C PRO A 912 -5.13 -36.96 34.29
N ILE A 913 -5.87 -37.94 33.75
CA ILE A 913 -6.40 -39.08 34.50
C ILE A 913 -6.25 -40.37 33.71
N THR A 914 -5.75 -41.41 34.35
CA THR A 914 -5.67 -42.74 33.74
C THR A 914 -7.05 -43.39 33.65
N PRO A 915 -7.26 -44.37 32.74
CA PRO A 915 -8.54 -45.09 32.67
C PRO A 915 -8.93 -45.74 34.01
N ALA A 916 -7.96 -46.30 34.74
CA ALA A 916 -8.20 -46.88 36.05
C ALA A 916 -8.69 -45.82 37.05
N GLU A 917 -8.00 -44.68 37.13
CA GLU A 917 -8.37 -43.59 38.01
C GLU A 917 -9.73 -42.97 37.68
N LEU A 918 -10.12 -42.88 36.40
CA LEU A 918 -11.44 -42.39 36.00
C LEU A 918 -12.55 -43.31 36.51
N LEU A 919 -12.39 -44.63 36.32
CA LEU A 919 -13.38 -45.59 36.80
C LEU A 919 -13.44 -45.62 38.33
N ILE A 920 -12.31 -45.48 39.03
CA ILE A 920 -12.27 -45.31 40.48
C ILE A 920 -12.97 -44.01 40.91
N ALA A 921 -12.72 -42.90 40.22
CA ALA A 921 -13.33 -41.62 40.50
C ALA A 921 -14.86 -41.69 40.38
N LEU A 922 -15.40 -42.39 39.38
CA LEU A 922 -16.85 -42.61 39.23
C LEU A 922 -17.45 -43.36 40.44
N HIS A 923 -16.73 -44.32 41.02
CA HIS A 923 -17.19 -45.11 42.16
C HIS A 923 -17.11 -44.36 43.50
N THR A 924 -16.34 -43.28 43.55
CA THR A 924 -16.12 -42.46 44.75
C THR A 924 -16.95 -41.17 44.74
N ILE A 925 -17.78 -40.96 43.71
CA ILE A 925 -18.73 -39.86 43.68
C ILE A 925 -19.76 -40.03 44.80
N ASP A 926 -19.87 -39.00 45.65
CA ASP A 926 -20.90 -38.94 46.68
C ASP A 926 -22.31 -38.94 46.06
N THR A 927 -23.19 -39.75 46.63
CA THR A 927 -24.61 -39.87 46.29
C THR A 927 -25.37 -38.54 46.37
N SER A 928 -24.89 -37.57 47.15
CA SER A 928 -25.46 -36.21 47.20
C SER A 928 -25.20 -35.41 45.91
N LYS A 929 -24.10 -35.69 45.20
CA LYS A 929 -23.65 -34.93 44.03
C LYS A 929 -24.18 -35.50 42.72
N ALA A 930 -24.35 -36.82 42.62
CA ALA A 930 -24.94 -37.48 41.47
C ALA A 930 -25.75 -38.72 41.88
N GLU A 931 -26.91 -38.91 41.24
CA GLU A 931 -27.72 -40.10 41.45
C GLU A 931 -26.99 -41.37 41.02
N LEU A 932 -27.20 -42.46 41.77
CA LEU A 932 -26.58 -43.75 41.50
C LEU A 932 -26.88 -44.28 40.08
N LYS A 933 -28.07 -43.98 39.53
CA LYS A 933 -28.45 -44.34 38.16
C LYS A 933 -27.54 -43.70 37.11
N THR A 934 -27.16 -42.43 37.31
CA THR A 934 -26.28 -41.68 36.41
C THR A 934 -24.86 -42.25 36.44
N VAL A 935 -24.36 -42.57 37.64
CA VAL A 935 -23.05 -43.23 37.82
C VAL A 935 -23.04 -44.63 37.17
N ILE A 936 -24.11 -45.40 37.30
CA ILE A 936 -24.24 -46.71 36.64
C ILE A 936 -24.18 -46.57 35.10
N LYS A 937 -24.85 -45.56 34.52
CA LYS A 937 -24.77 -45.31 33.08
C LYS A 937 -23.35 -44.91 32.65
N ALA A 938 -22.69 -44.03 33.41
CA ALA A 938 -21.32 -43.61 33.15
C ALA A 938 -20.30 -44.76 33.21
N THR A 939 -20.37 -45.59 34.26
CA THR A 939 -19.51 -46.80 34.37
C THR A 939 -19.77 -47.79 33.23
N SER A 940 -21.02 -47.91 32.78
CA SER A 940 -21.37 -48.78 31.65
C SER A 940 -20.80 -48.26 30.32
N LEU A 941 -20.73 -46.94 30.11
CA LEU A 941 -20.03 -46.33 28.96
C LEU A 941 -18.52 -46.62 28.99
N CYS A 942 -17.89 -46.63 30.17
CA CYS A 942 -16.49 -47.02 30.31
C CYS A 942 -16.27 -48.48 29.86
N PHE A 943 -17.10 -49.41 30.35
CA PHE A 943 -17.01 -50.83 29.96
C PHE A 943 -17.36 -51.12 28.48
N ALA A 944 -18.02 -50.20 27.78
CA ALA A 944 -18.26 -50.33 26.35
C ALA A 944 -16.97 -50.18 25.53
N GLU A 945 -15.99 -49.42 26.03
CA GLU A 945 -14.70 -49.17 25.37
C GLU A 945 -13.65 -50.25 25.71
N LYS A 946 -13.88 -51.47 25.19
CA LYS A 946 -13.08 -52.68 25.48
C LYS A 946 -11.59 -52.56 25.14
N GLN A 947 -11.24 -51.63 24.25
CA GLN A 947 -9.84 -51.35 23.86
C GLN A 947 -9.06 -50.65 24.97
N VAL A 948 -9.75 -49.86 25.80
CA VAL A 948 -9.13 -49.07 26.87
C VAL A 948 -9.22 -49.80 28.22
N TYR A 949 -10.40 -50.36 28.52
CA TYR A 949 -10.64 -51.06 29.78
C TYR A 949 -10.35 -52.56 29.65
N THR A 950 -9.08 -52.90 29.45
CA THR A 950 -8.60 -54.28 29.32
C THR A 950 -8.68 -55.05 30.63
N GLN A 951 -8.43 -56.37 30.55
CA GLN A 951 -8.38 -57.27 31.70
C GLN A 951 -7.46 -56.74 32.82
N GLU A 952 -6.29 -56.20 32.47
CA GLU A 952 -5.29 -55.67 33.40
C GLU A 952 -5.76 -54.38 34.06
N THR A 953 -6.22 -53.40 33.27
CA THR A 953 -6.72 -52.11 33.77
C THR A 953 -7.88 -52.31 34.75
N VAL A 954 -8.81 -53.19 34.41
CA VAL A 954 -9.98 -53.49 35.26
C VAL A 954 -9.58 -54.23 36.54
N ALA A 955 -8.56 -55.09 36.50
CA ALA A 955 -8.03 -55.75 37.69
C ALA A 955 -7.43 -54.73 38.69
N VAL A 956 -6.66 -53.75 38.19
CA VAL A 956 -6.12 -52.65 39.01
C VAL A 956 -7.25 -51.84 39.66
N VAL A 957 -8.31 -51.52 38.92
CA VAL A 957 -9.48 -50.82 39.47
C VAL A 957 -10.13 -51.62 40.59
N MET A 958 -10.40 -52.91 40.38
CA MET A 958 -11.03 -53.75 41.40
C MET A 958 -10.15 -53.88 42.65
N GLN A 959 -8.83 -54.00 42.49
CA GLN A 959 -7.89 -54.02 43.60
C GLN A 959 -7.93 -52.74 44.43
N HIS A 960 -7.95 -51.58 43.77
CA HIS A 960 -8.00 -50.31 44.48
C HIS A 960 -9.34 -50.11 45.21
N LEU A 961 -10.46 -50.41 44.54
CA LEU A 961 -11.79 -50.23 45.12
C LEU A 961 -12.03 -51.14 46.34
N MET A 962 -11.45 -52.35 46.37
CA MET A 962 -11.57 -53.25 47.52
C MET A 962 -10.74 -52.80 48.74
N GLU A 963 -9.68 -52.01 48.51
CA GLU A 963 -8.82 -51.48 49.57
C GLU A 963 -9.47 -50.28 50.28
N MET A 964 -10.38 -49.56 49.60
CA MET A 964 -11.08 -48.38 50.16
C MET A 964 -11.92 -48.69 51.41
N THR A 965 -12.00 -47.71 52.31
CA THR A 965 -12.83 -47.73 53.52
C THR A 965 -13.51 -46.37 53.70
N PRO A 966 -14.87 -46.28 53.68
CA PRO A 966 -15.84 -47.35 53.47
C PRO A 966 -15.82 -47.93 52.04
N LEU A 967 -16.31 -49.16 51.87
CA LEU A 967 -16.39 -49.80 50.56
C LEU A 967 -17.35 -49.04 49.61
N PRO A 968 -17.00 -48.84 48.33
CA PRO A 968 -17.88 -48.21 47.35
C PRO A 968 -19.12 -49.07 47.07
N THR A 969 -20.30 -48.46 47.07
CA THR A 969 -21.58 -49.18 46.90
C THR A 969 -21.69 -49.95 45.57
N LEU A 970 -21.04 -49.45 44.51
CA LEU A 970 -21.07 -50.07 43.17
C LEU A 970 -19.96 -51.13 42.95
N LEU A 971 -19.08 -51.36 43.93
CA LEU A 971 -17.94 -52.28 43.79
C LEU A 971 -18.36 -53.64 43.24
N MET A 972 -19.33 -54.30 43.88
CA MET A 972 -19.74 -55.65 43.48
C MET A 972 -20.42 -55.70 42.12
N ARG A 973 -21.10 -54.62 41.71
CA ARG A 973 -21.63 -54.51 40.35
C ARG A 973 -20.50 -54.51 39.33
N THR A 974 -19.46 -53.75 39.59
CA THR A 974 -18.25 -53.68 38.73
C THR A 974 -17.52 -55.01 38.72
N VAL A 975 -17.35 -55.68 39.86
CA VAL A 975 -16.77 -57.04 39.92
C VAL A 975 -17.56 -58.03 39.06
N ILE A 976 -18.89 -58.07 39.19
CA ILE A 976 -19.74 -58.96 38.41
C ILE A 976 -19.68 -58.63 36.91
N GLN A 977 -19.70 -57.34 36.55
CA GLN A 977 -19.63 -56.89 35.16
C GLN A 977 -18.26 -57.21 34.53
N SER A 978 -17.17 -56.99 35.25
CA SER A 978 -15.81 -57.33 34.84
C SER A 978 -15.65 -58.82 34.59
N LEU A 979 -16.23 -59.67 35.45
CA LEU A 979 -16.18 -61.12 35.29
C LEU A 979 -16.97 -61.60 34.07
N ALA A 980 -18.11 -60.97 33.78
CA ALA A 980 -18.90 -61.27 32.58
C ALA A 980 -18.17 -60.88 31.28
N LEU A 981 -17.40 -59.79 31.31
CA LEU A 981 -16.60 -59.32 30.17
C LEU A 981 -15.28 -60.10 30.01
N TYR A 982 -14.63 -60.46 31.12
CA TYR A 982 -13.32 -61.10 31.15
C TYR A 982 -13.32 -62.32 32.09
N PRO A 983 -13.80 -63.50 31.63
CA PRO A 983 -13.90 -64.71 32.46
C PRO A 983 -12.57 -65.18 33.06
N ARG A 984 -11.44 -64.83 32.44
CA ARG A 984 -10.09 -65.16 32.93
C ARG A 984 -9.73 -64.52 34.27
N LEU A 985 -10.47 -63.47 34.69
CA LEU A 985 -10.28 -62.84 36.01
C LEU A 985 -10.86 -63.64 37.17
N SER A 986 -11.49 -64.80 36.93
CA SER A 986 -12.18 -65.54 38.00
C SER A 986 -11.30 -65.85 39.21
N GLY A 987 -10.08 -66.36 39.01
CA GLY A 987 -9.15 -66.62 40.13
C GLY A 987 -8.79 -65.36 40.92
N PHE A 988 -8.61 -64.22 40.23
CA PHE A 988 -8.36 -62.94 40.87
C PHE A 988 -9.58 -62.43 41.66
N VAL A 989 -10.79 -62.57 41.11
CA VAL A 989 -12.04 -62.22 41.79
C VAL A 989 -12.25 -63.06 43.04
N MET A 990 -11.93 -64.36 43.02
CA MET A 990 -12.01 -65.19 44.24
C MET A 990 -11.12 -64.64 45.36
N ASN A 991 -9.90 -64.20 45.04
CA ASN A 991 -9.00 -63.56 46.02
C ASN A 991 -9.58 -62.23 46.57
N ILE A 992 -10.24 -61.44 45.71
CA ILE A 992 -10.95 -60.22 46.15
C ILE A 992 -12.07 -60.59 47.13
N LEU A 993 -12.90 -61.56 46.79
CA LEU A 993 -14.01 -62.01 47.63
C LEU A 993 -13.52 -62.49 49.00
N GLN A 994 -12.46 -63.30 49.05
CA GLN A 994 -11.84 -63.74 50.32
C GLN A 994 -11.39 -62.55 51.19
N ARG A 995 -10.75 -61.54 50.58
CA ARG A 995 -10.31 -60.35 51.31
C ARG A 995 -11.47 -59.46 51.76
N LEU A 996 -12.59 -59.44 51.04
CA LEU A 996 -13.81 -58.72 51.46
C LEU A 996 -14.44 -59.34 52.72
N ILE A 997 -14.26 -60.65 52.95
CA ILE A 997 -14.67 -61.31 54.20
C ILE A 997 -13.91 -60.71 55.39
N LEU A 998 -12.59 -60.51 55.25
CA LEU A 998 -11.76 -59.88 56.29
C LEU A 998 -12.20 -58.45 56.61
N LYS A 999 -12.78 -57.73 55.63
CA LYS A 999 -13.35 -56.38 55.79
C LYS A 999 -14.81 -56.37 56.27
N GLN A 1000 -15.38 -57.53 56.63
CA GLN A 1000 -16.77 -57.65 57.11
C GLN A 1000 -17.81 -57.06 56.14
N VAL A 1001 -17.75 -57.46 54.87
CA VAL A 1001 -18.61 -56.95 53.77
C VAL A 1001 -20.12 -56.94 54.08
N TRP A 1002 -20.61 -57.83 54.96
CA TRP A 1002 -21.99 -57.90 55.43
C TRP A 1002 -22.47 -56.65 56.18
N LYS A 1003 -21.57 -55.81 56.70
CA LYS A 1003 -21.94 -54.53 57.33
C LYS A 1003 -22.56 -53.53 56.35
N GLN A 1004 -22.34 -53.71 55.04
CA GLN A 1004 -22.94 -52.87 53.99
C GLN A 1004 -23.91 -53.69 53.14
N HIS A 1005 -25.21 -53.58 53.41
CA HIS A 1005 -26.26 -54.42 52.81
C HIS A 1005 -26.18 -54.52 51.26
N LYS A 1006 -25.98 -53.40 50.56
CA LYS A 1006 -25.91 -53.38 49.08
C LYS A 1006 -24.67 -54.08 48.51
N VAL A 1007 -23.52 -53.97 49.19
CA VAL A 1007 -22.28 -54.64 48.77
C VAL A 1007 -22.37 -56.12 49.12
N TRP A 1008 -22.97 -56.47 50.26
CA TRP A 1008 -23.25 -57.84 50.66
C TRP A 1008 -24.16 -58.60 49.69
N GLU A 1009 -25.25 -57.98 49.25
CA GLU A 1009 -26.13 -58.57 48.24
C GLU A 1009 -25.37 -58.87 46.94
N GLY A 1010 -24.50 -57.95 46.51
CA GLY A 1010 -23.63 -58.15 45.36
C GLY A 1010 -22.59 -59.27 45.57
N PHE A 1011 -22.03 -59.40 46.76
CA PHE A 1011 -21.10 -60.47 47.14
C PHE A 1011 -21.75 -61.85 46.97
N VAL A 1012 -22.92 -62.04 47.56
CA VAL A 1012 -23.67 -63.30 47.48
C VAL A 1012 -24.04 -63.64 46.03
N LYS A 1013 -24.52 -62.65 45.26
CA LYS A 1013 -24.81 -62.83 43.82
C LYS A 1013 -23.59 -63.18 42.99
N CYS A 1014 -22.42 -62.61 43.31
CA CYS A 1014 -21.17 -62.96 42.64
C CYS A 1014 -20.78 -64.41 42.94
N CYS A 1015 -20.84 -64.81 44.21
CA CYS A 1015 -20.59 -66.18 44.64
C CYS A 1015 -21.52 -67.19 43.96
N GLU A 1016 -22.80 -66.87 43.77
CA GLU A 1016 -23.76 -67.72 43.04
C GLU A 1016 -23.37 -67.90 41.57
N ARG A 1017 -22.90 -66.85 40.90
CA ARG A 1017 -22.55 -66.88 39.47
C ARG A 1017 -21.23 -67.58 39.16
N THR A 1018 -20.33 -67.68 40.13
CA THR A 1018 -18.99 -68.26 39.95
C THR A 1018 -18.86 -69.67 40.52
N GLN A 1019 -19.99 -70.36 40.71
CA GLN A 1019 -19.96 -71.78 41.08
C GLN A 1019 -19.24 -72.60 40.00
N PRO A 1020 -18.40 -73.59 40.36
CA PRO A 1020 -18.12 -74.08 41.73
C PRO A 1020 -16.97 -73.35 42.45
N GLN A 1021 -16.28 -72.42 41.80
CA GLN A 1021 -15.02 -71.82 42.29
C GLN A 1021 -15.20 -71.01 43.58
N SER A 1022 -16.39 -70.41 43.76
CA SER A 1022 -16.76 -69.64 44.96
C SER A 1022 -16.96 -70.48 46.22
N PHE A 1023 -17.10 -71.81 46.15
CA PHE A 1023 -17.34 -72.64 47.32
C PHE A 1023 -16.22 -72.50 48.37
N SER A 1024 -14.97 -72.45 47.91
CA SER A 1024 -13.80 -72.22 48.77
C SER A 1024 -13.83 -70.90 49.53
N VAL A 1025 -14.53 -69.88 49.00
CA VAL A 1025 -14.68 -68.55 49.60
C VAL A 1025 -15.86 -68.52 50.57
N ILE A 1026 -16.99 -69.13 50.19
CA ILE A 1026 -18.21 -69.20 51.00
C ILE A 1026 -17.94 -69.97 52.31
N LEU A 1027 -17.14 -71.03 52.27
CA LEU A 1027 -16.75 -71.82 53.44
C LEU A 1027 -15.91 -71.03 54.47
N GLN A 1028 -15.37 -69.87 54.10
CA GLN A 1028 -14.60 -68.99 55.01
C GLN A 1028 -15.49 -67.98 55.75
N LEU A 1029 -16.80 -67.92 55.45
CA LEU A 1029 -17.72 -67.03 56.13
C LEU A 1029 -18.01 -67.49 57.56
N PRO A 1030 -18.23 -66.56 58.51
CA PRO A 1030 -18.70 -66.96 59.83
C PRO A 1030 -20.12 -67.57 59.76
N PRO A 1031 -20.51 -68.43 60.71
CA PRO A 1031 -21.73 -69.24 60.61
C PRO A 1031 -23.02 -68.45 60.41
N ALA A 1032 -23.15 -67.29 61.09
CA ALA A 1032 -24.33 -66.43 60.97
C ALA A 1032 -24.48 -65.82 59.57
N GLN A 1033 -23.37 -65.36 58.97
CA GLN A 1033 -23.33 -64.75 57.65
C GLN A 1033 -23.46 -65.80 56.54
N LEU A 1034 -22.95 -67.01 56.76
CA LEU A 1034 -23.17 -68.14 55.85
C LEU A 1034 -24.65 -68.51 55.78
N ALA A 1035 -25.35 -68.55 56.91
CA ALA A 1035 -26.78 -68.81 56.95
C ALA A 1035 -27.58 -67.72 56.22
N GLU A 1036 -27.20 -66.45 56.40
CA GLU A 1036 -27.79 -65.32 55.68
C GLU A 1036 -27.54 -65.39 54.17
N ALA A 1037 -26.32 -65.70 53.74
CA ALA A 1037 -25.98 -65.85 52.31
C ALA A 1037 -26.78 -66.97 51.63
N LEU A 1038 -26.91 -68.13 52.29
CA LEU A 1038 -27.70 -69.26 51.79
C LEU A 1038 -29.21 -68.97 51.77
N LYS A 1039 -29.69 -68.07 52.65
CA LYS A 1039 -31.07 -67.57 52.64
C LYS A 1039 -31.30 -66.59 51.49
N MET A 1040 -30.34 -65.71 51.22
CA MET A 1040 -30.41 -64.73 50.12
C MET A 1040 -30.30 -65.38 48.74
N SER A 1041 -29.54 -66.45 48.60
CA SER A 1041 -29.35 -67.20 47.36
C SER A 1041 -29.49 -68.71 47.60
N PRO A 1042 -30.71 -69.27 47.46
CA PRO A 1042 -30.98 -70.69 47.69
C PRO A 1042 -30.23 -71.62 46.73
N GLY A 1043 -29.86 -71.12 45.53
CA GLY A 1043 -29.15 -71.86 44.49
C GLY A 1043 -27.72 -72.28 44.87
N LEU A 1044 -27.15 -71.74 45.95
CA LEU A 1044 -25.82 -72.11 46.45
C LEU A 1044 -25.83 -73.35 47.35
N LYS A 1045 -26.95 -73.68 47.99
CA LYS A 1045 -26.98 -74.67 49.10
C LYS A 1045 -26.71 -76.10 48.63
N ALA A 1046 -27.46 -76.58 47.63
CA ALA A 1046 -27.33 -77.97 47.15
C ALA A 1046 -25.96 -78.23 46.47
N PRO A 1047 -25.44 -77.34 45.62
CA PRO A 1047 -24.10 -77.51 45.02
C PRO A 1047 -22.96 -77.43 46.03
N LEU A 1048 -23.05 -76.55 47.04
CA LEU A 1048 -22.05 -76.44 48.11
C LEU A 1048 -22.00 -77.70 48.97
N LEU A 1049 -23.17 -78.26 49.30
CA LEU A 1049 -23.28 -79.50 50.08
C LEU A 1049 -22.66 -80.68 49.31
N ALA A 1050 -22.97 -80.83 48.02
CA ALA A 1050 -22.35 -81.84 47.16
C ALA A 1050 -20.82 -81.68 47.04
N HIS A 1051 -20.32 -80.45 47.03
CA HIS A 1051 -18.88 -80.18 46.99
C HIS A 1051 -18.18 -80.59 48.29
N VAL A 1052 -18.74 -80.23 49.45
CA VAL A 1052 -18.20 -80.62 50.77
C VAL A 1052 -18.27 -82.13 50.98
N GLU A 1053 -19.32 -82.79 50.48
CA GLU A 1053 -19.45 -84.25 50.53
C GLU A 1053 -18.37 -84.98 49.73
N SER A 1054 -17.88 -84.36 48.64
CA SER A 1054 -16.80 -84.88 47.78
C SER A 1054 -15.40 -84.81 48.41
N PHE A 1055 -15.23 -84.15 49.56
CA PHE A 1055 -13.93 -84.03 50.24
C PHE A 1055 -13.52 -85.32 50.96
N ALA A 1056 -12.21 -85.57 50.99
CA ALA A 1056 -11.63 -86.62 51.83
C ALA A 1056 -11.84 -86.32 53.33
N GLU A 1057 -11.91 -87.35 54.18
CA GLU A 1057 -12.19 -87.19 55.63
C GLU A 1057 -11.26 -86.19 56.32
N ASN A 1058 -9.98 -86.17 55.93
CA ASN A 1058 -8.96 -85.26 56.44
C ASN A 1058 -9.26 -83.78 56.12
N GLN A 1059 -9.91 -83.50 54.99
CA GLN A 1059 -10.29 -82.15 54.55
C GLN A 1059 -11.60 -81.70 55.20
N LYS A 1060 -12.53 -82.63 55.44
CA LYS A 1060 -13.77 -82.36 56.20
C LYS A 1060 -13.49 -81.94 57.65
N ALA A 1061 -12.44 -82.49 58.26
CA ALA A 1061 -11.99 -82.14 59.61
C ALA A 1061 -11.49 -80.69 59.76
N HIS A 1062 -11.10 -80.02 58.66
CA HIS A 1062 -10.61 -78.63 58.68
C HIS A 1062 -11.75 -77.60 58.58
N ILE A 1063 -13.00 -78.03 58.36
CA ILE A 1063 -14.17 -77.16 58.33
C ILE A 1063 -14.77 -77.12 59.74
N PRO A 1064 -14.95 -75.94 60.37
CA PRO A 1064 -15.57 -75.84 61.68
C PRO A 1064 -16.94 -76.49 61.74
N GLN A 1065 -17.24 -77.24 62.81
CA GLN A 1065 -18.52 -77.95 62.95
C GLN A 1065 -19.74 -77.03 62.86
N SER A 1066 -19.64 -75.80 63.39
CA SER A 1066 -20.68 -74.77 63.29
C SER A 1066 -20.97 -74.30 61.86
N VAL A 1067 -20.00 -74.41 60.94
CA VAL A 1067 -20.17 -74.12 59.51
C VAL A 1067 -20.84 -75.31 58.81
N MET A 1068 -20.45 -76.53 59.16
CA MET A 1068 -21.06 -77.77 58.66
C MET A 1068 -22.54 -77.89 59.04
N ASP A 1069 -22.90 -77.49 60.26
CA ASP A 1069 -24.28 -77.53 60.75
C ASP A 1069 -25.19 -76.58 59.94
N VAL A 1070 -24.71 -75.39 59.58
CA VAL A 1070 -25.42 -74.44 58.72
C VAL A 1070 -25.63 -74.98 57.30
N ILE A 1071 -24.62 -75.64 56.71
CA ILE A 1071 -24.69 -76.21 55.35
C ILE A 1071 -25.68 -77.38 55.29
N GLN A 1072 -25.66 -78.24 56.31
CA GLN A 1072 -26.58 -79.38 56.46
C GLN A 1072 -28.01 -78.95 56.84
N GLY A 1073 -28.23 -77.65 57.09
CA GLY A 1073 -29.55 -77.11 57.45
C GLY A 1073 -29.95 -77.38 58.90
N LYS A 1074 -29.00 -77.73 59.79
CA LYS A 1074 -29.24 -77.81 61.23
C LYS A 1074 -29.21 -76.39 61.81
N MET A 1075 -30.23 -76.04 62.57
CA MET A 1075 -30.29 -74.74 63.25
C MET A 1075 -29.10 -74.61 64.21
N LEU A 1076 -28.34 -73.52 64.09
CA LEU A 1076 -27.37 -73.13 65.12
C LEU A 1076 -28.12 -72.85 66.44
N PRO A 1077 -27.58 -73.25 67.61
CA PRO A 1077 -28.12 -72.83 68.88
C PRO A 1077 -27.99 -71.31 68.99
N VAL A 1078 -29.14 -70.65 69.09
CA VAL A 1078 -29.25 -69.25 69.49
C VAL A 1078 -28.74 -69.19 70.92
N VAL A 1079 -27.55 -68.62 71.14
CA VAL A 1079 -27.24 -68.05 72.46
C VAL A 1079 -28.05 -66.77 72.53
N ALA A 1080 -29.19 -66.87 73.19
CA ALA A 1080 -29.96 -65.73 73.64
C ALA A 1080 -29.14 -65.00 74.69
N ASP A 1081 -28.85 -63.72 74.45
CA ASP A 1081 -28.82 -62.74 75.53
C ASP A 1081 -30.03 -61.84 75.30
N GLU A 1082 -30.98 -61.95 76.22
CA GLU A 1082 -32.18 -61.14 76.32
C GLU A 1082 -31.78 -59.68 76.60
N PHE A 1083 -32.28 -58.74 75.80
CA PHE A 1083 -32.95 -57.53 76.29
C PHE A 1083 -33.82 -56.94 75.16
N ASP A 1084 -34.98 -57.57 75.05
CA ASP A 1084 -36.32 -56.96 75.15
C ASP A 1084 -36.81 -55.82 74.21
N ILE A 1085 -38.06 -56.08 73.77
CA ILE A 1085 -39.15 -55.18 73.37
C ILE A 1085 -39.23 -54.76 71.87
N ALA A 1086 -39.81 -55.69 71.10
CA ALA A 1086 -41.20 -55.69 70.59
C ALA A 1086 -41.78 -54.49 69.77
N PRO A 1087 -42.73 -54.76 68.85
CA PRO A 1087 -42.64 -54.26 67.47
C PRO A 1087 -43.97 -53.60 66.97
N PRO A 1088 -44.40 -53.65 65.68
CA PRO A 1088 -44.86 -52.47 64.94
C PRO A 1088 -46.38 -52.48 64.66
N GLY A 1089 -46.94 -51.29 64.40
CA GLY A 1089 -48.33 -51.11 63.97
C GLY A 1089 -48.44 -50.64 62.52
N GLU A 1090 -49.44 -51.17 61.82
CA GLU A 1090 -49.71 -51.16 60.39
C GLU A 1090 -50.15 -49.79 59.81
N TYR A 1091 -49.97 -49.63 58.50
CA TYR A 1091 -50.59 -48.57 57.67
C TYR A 1091 -52.12 -48.73 57.62
N PRO A 1092 -52.91 -47.66 57.42
CA PRO A 1092 -53.33 -47.32 56.04
C PRO A 1092 -53.60 -45.83 55.72
N LEU A 1093 -53.41 -45.53 54.43
CA LEU A 1093 -54.14 -44.61 53.51
C LEU A 1093 -54.79 -43.29 53.99
N GLU A 1094 -54.48 -42.26 53.20
CA GLU A 1094 -55.39 -41.26 52.59
C GLU A 1094 -55.58 -39.83 53.17
N LEU A 1095 -55.50 -38.89 52.21
CA LEU A 1095 -56.22 -37.61 52.06
C LEU A 1095 -55.78 -36.32 52.79
N LYS A 1096 -55.20 -35.43 51.97
CA LYS A 1096 -55.33 -33.95 51.88
C LYS A 1096 -56.19 -33.24 52.94
N SER A 1097 -55.68 -32.14 53.51
CA SER A 1097 -56.11 -30.75 53.20
C SER A 1097 -55.42 -29.70 54.08
N GLU A 1098 -55.07 -28.57 53.45
CA GLU A 1098 -54.77 -27.22 53.98
C GLU A 1098 -55.83 -26.71 55.00
N PRO A 1099 -55.65 -25.60 55.76
CA PRO A 1099 -54.97 -24.35 55.34
C PRO A 1099 -54.24 -23.50 56.41
N MET A 1100 -53.74 -22.37 55.89
CA MET A 1100 -53.14 -21.16 56.48
C MET A 1100 -53.81 -20.58 57.74
N ASP A 1101 -53.00 -19.96 58.61
CA ASP A 1101 -52.96 -18.50 58.92
C ASP A 1101 -52.09 -18.26 60.20
N THR A 1102 -50.96 -17.53 60.13
CA THR A 1102 -50.73 -16.11 60.54
C THR A 1102 -51.14 -15.82 62.00
N ASP A 1103 -50.37 -15.24 62.93
CA ASP A 1103 -49.43 -14.10 62.91
C ASP A 1103 -48.82 -13.91 64.36
N PRO A 1104 -48.16 -12.80 64.80
CA PRO A 1104 -46.70 -12.57 64.84
C PRO A 1104 -46.10 -12.11 66.21
N SER A 1105 -44.81 -11.71 66.20
CA SER A 1105 -44.03 -10.75 67.06
C SER A 1105 -42.71 -11.34 67.63
N GLU A 1106 -41.51 -11.10 67.06
CA GLU A 1106 -40.60 -9.91 67.09
C GLU A 1106 -39.75 -9.73 68.39
N PRO A 1107 -38.55 -9.08 68.39
CA PRO A 1107 -37.53 -8.89 67.33
C PRO A 1107 -36.02 -8.93 67.81
N ALA A 1108 -35.10 -8.54 66.89
CA ALA A 1108 -33.63 -8.74 66.76
C ALA A 1108 -32.69 -7.74 67.51
N PRO A 1109 -31.34 -7.68 67.24
CA PRO A 1109 -30.75 -6.91 66.11
C PRO A 1109 -29.37 -7.48 65.55
N PRO A 1110 -28.59 -6.86 64.60
CA PRO A 1110 -28.22 -7.50 63.30
C PRO A 1110 -26.73 -7.38 62.82
N GLY A 1111 -26.43 -7.99 61.65
CA GLY A 1111 -25.62 -7.37 60.57
C GLY A 1111 -24.26 -7.99 60.20
N LEU A 1112 -24.10 -8.40 58.93
CA LEU A 1112 -22.94 -8.12 58.05
C LEU A 1112 -23.16 -8.71 56.64
N ASP A 1113 -22.78 -7.90 55.64
CA ASP A 1113 -22.57 -8.27 54.23
C ASP A 1113 -21.47 -9.34 54.05
#